data_AF-A0A2S3QRM3-F1
#
_entry.id   AF-A0A2S3QRM3-F1
#
_cell.length_a   1.000
_cell.length_b   1.000
_cell.length_c   1.000
_cell.angle_alpha   90.00
_cell.angle_beta   90.00
_cell.angle_gamma   90.00
#
_symmetry.space_group_name_H-M   'P 1'
#
loop_
_entity.id
_entity.type
_entity.pdbx_description
1 polymer ?
#
loop_
_entity_poly.entity_id
_entity_poly.type
_entity_poly.pdbx_seq_one_letter_code
_entity_poly.pdbx_strand_id
1 'polypeptide(L)'
;MTYKRISFEIKDKKAYIGFGYNDKASMTVFDEETLKELQDIVEDLHTKEKELDGAIFFSHKDRCFMAGADIKLFDTMHTAADGQAGAEAGQTIFNRIEDLKMPTVACIHGVCLGGGLEFALSCKSRIVSDDKATGLGLPEVKLGLIPGFGGTFRLPKAVGLPTALDMILSGKTLNAKKAKRSGLVDEVYAKERLVDLAPNHFKKKVDKRGFMDKMQDAATDNVFTKKIIFQKARESVLKKTKGFYQAPLKILDVMEAGVMKGRTSYLTSEAQAFGELCIGEQSKNLRHIFFLMEGSKKMDDAKGVGRKLRRGACLGAGTMGGGIAWLMAKNDMFPIMKDLNQVGLELGLKQASSNFAGAVKRKRMSHDDFERKMRSISAQTDYRGFEHTDLVIEAVVENMDIKKKVFAETETKVRKDTILTSNTSSLSVQEMASALEDNSRFAGLHFFNPVHMMPLVEIIKHDGVSDETIESLYDWVVKVKKTPVVVNDGPGFLVNRILMPYMNEAGFLLEEGVSIKDIDDACLNFGMPMGPFRLLDEVGIDVGDKVSKIIYEGLGERQASNGIGKQMLEKEFFGKKNAKGFYLYDEKGKPTGPNQEAWNMLPKASKKLSETEIQMRIFLPMINEAATTLEDKIVAKAKDVDLGLIFGIGFPPFRGGLLRYADTQGIARLRDEMLKFSESVSKARFTPCALINKLADENSTFYEL
;
A
#
# COMPACT_ATOMS: atom_id res chain seq x y z
N MET A 1 37.79 20.54 -0.44
CA MET A 1 36.51 21.08 -0.93
C MET A 1 35.48 20.91 0.16
N THR A 2 34.58 21.87 0.35
CA THR A 2 33.49 21.73 1.33
C THR A 2 32.26 21.25 0.59
N TYR A 3 31.95 19.95 0.71
CA TYR A 3 30.75 19.34 0.15
C TYR A 3 29.52 19.71 0.99
N LYS A 4 28.36 19.82 0.35
CA LYS A 4 27.10 20.23 0.98
C LYS A 4 26.32 19.06 1.55
N ARG A 5 26.25 17.93 0.82
CA ARG A 5 25.40 16.77 1.15
C ARG A 5 26.17 15.61 1.77
N ILE A 6 27.46 15.53 1.47
CA ILE A 6 28.35 14.47 1.95
C ILE A 6 29.45 15.06 2.82
N SER A 7 29.68 14.53 4.02
CA SER A 7 30.90 14.85 4.77
C SER A 7 32.04 13.98 4.28
N PHE A 8 33.23 14.55 4.08
CA PHE A 8 34.43 13.80 3.71
C PHE A 8 35.61 14.21 4.57
N GLU A 9 36.16 13.26 5.32
CA GLU A 9 37.32 13.46 6.19
C GLU A 9 38.28 12.27 6.06
N ILE A 10 39.60 12.53 6.09
CA ILE A 10 40.63 11.50 6.19
C ILE A 10 41.25 11.59 7.58
N LYS A 11 41.16 10.51 8.35
CA LYS A 11 41.71 10.40 9.71
C LYS A 11 42.40 9.06 9.89
N ASP A 12 43.62 9.09 10.45
CA ASP A 12 44.43 7.88 10.72
C ASP A 12 44.52 6.94 9.51
N LYS A 13 44.76 7.50 8.31
CA LYS A 13 44.79 6.84 6.99
C LYS A 13 43.47 6.20 6.56
N LYS A 14 42.33 6.60 7.13
CA LYS A 14 41.00 6.07 6.75
C LYS A 14 40.14 7.21 6.23
N ALA A 15 39.45 6.97 5.12
CA ALA A 15 38.48 7.91 4.61
C ALA A 15 37.10 7.66 5.25
N TYR A 16 36.50 8.71 5.78
CA TYR A 16 35.15 8.72 6.36
C TYR A 16 34.22 9.55 5.47
N ILE A 17 33.23 8.90 4.88
CA ILE A 17 32.27 9.47 3.95
C ILE A 17 30.87 9.35 4.56
N GLY A 18 30.26 10.47 4.94
CA GLY A 18 28.98 10.51 5.66
C GLY A 18 27.87 11.13 4.82
N PHE A 19 26.82 10.36 4.52
CA PHE A 19 25.65 10.84 3.78
C PHE A 19 24.71 11.67 4.65
N GLY A 20 23.96 12.57 4.00
CA GLY A 20 22.94 13.37 4.66
C GLY A 20 23.50 14.50 5.51
N TYR A 21 24.73 14.93 5.24
CA TYR A 21 25.37 16.08 5.88
C TYR A 21 24.59 17.35 5.54
N ASN A 22 24.32 18.19 6.56
CA ASN A 22 23.53 19.43 6.46
C ASN A 22 22.15 19.32 5.79
N ASP A 23 21.63 18.12 5.60
CA ASP A 23 20.32 17.91 5.01
C ASP A 23 19.23 17.97 6.09
N LYS A 24 18.19 18.78 5.85
CA LYS A 24 17.06 18.93 6.78
C LYS A 24 16.01 17.83 6.63
N ALA A 25 15.99 17.13 5.50
CA ALA A 25 15.04 16.04 5.29
C ALA A 25 15.30 14.88 6.25
N SER A 26 14.26 14.15 6.65
CA SER A 26 14.44 12.98 7.53
C SER A 26 15.06 11.77 6.82
N MET A 27 15.03 11.77 5.48
CA MET A 27 15.56 10.71 4.63
C MET A 27 16.55 11.31 3.64
N THR A 28 17.70 10.65 3.47
CA THR A 28 18.69 11.01 2.44
C THR A 28 18.41 10.21 1.17
N VAL A 29 18.52 10.87 0.03
CA VAL A 29 18.33 10.28 -1.31
C VAL A 29 19.52 10.64 -2.20
N PHE A 30 19.73 9.88 -3.26
CA PHE A 30 20.61 10.26 -4.36
C PHE A 30 19.88 11.27 -5.26
N ASP A 31 20.01 12.55 -4.90
CA ASP A 31 19.74 13.67 -5.80
C ASP A 31 20.97 13.95 -6.69
N GLU A 32 20.82 14.85 -7.66
CA GLU A 32 21.89 15.21 -8.60
C GLU A 32 23.15 15.72 -7.89
N GLU A 33 23.00 16.59 -6.89
CA GLU A 33 24.12 17.14 -6.11
C GLU A 33 24.85 16.02 -5.34
N THR A 34 24.11 15.12 -4.69
CA THR A 34 24.71 13.99 -3.94
C THR A 34 25.49 13.06 -4.86
N LEU A 35 24.98 12.77 -6.07
CA LEU A 35 25.68 11.93 -7.04
C LEU A 35 26.96 12.60 -7.55
N LYS A 36 26.92 13.90 -7.82
CA LYS A 36 28.08 14.68 -8.24
C LYS A 36 29.15 14.74 -7.15
N GLU A 37 28.78 15.06 -5.92
CA GLU A 37 29.70 15.07 -4.77
C GLU A 37 30.31 13.67 -4.56
N LEU A 38 29.50 12.62 -4.67
CA LEU A 38 29.98 11.25 -4.55
C LEU A 38 30.98 10.91 -5.66
N GLN A 39 30.71 11.33 -6.90
CA GLN A 39 31.64 11.14 -8.02
C GLN A 39 32.98 11.80 -7.72
N ASP A 40 33.00 13.08 -7.33
CA ASP A 40 34.22 13.82 -7.01
C ASP A 40 35.03 13.15 -5.87
N ILE A 41 34.35 12.68 -4.82
CA ILE A 41 34.98 11.97 -3.70
C ILE A 41 35.57 10.63 -4.18
N VAL A 42 34.85 9.88 -5.01
CA VAL A 42 35.33 8.61 -5.55
C VAL A 42 36.56 8.81 -6.44
N GLU A 43 36.58 9.86 -7.25
CA GLU A 43 37.78 10.25 -8.02
C GLU A 43 38.97 10.53 -7.09
N ASP A 44 38.78 11.34 -6.04
CA ASP A 44 39.83 11.64 -5.06
C ASP A 44 40.35 10.37 -4.35
N LEU A 45 39.44 9.46 -3.98
CA LEU A 45 39.79 8.18 -3.37
C LEU A 45 40.68 7.31 -4.28
N HIS A 46 40.42 7.28 -5.60
CA HIS A 46 41.27 6.56 -6.55
C HIS A 46 42.69 7.15 -6.60
N THR A 47 42.84 8.47 -6.47
CA THR A 47 44.17 9.10 -6.44
C THR A 47 44.96 8.79 -5.18
N LYS A 48 44.27 8.59 -4.05
CA LYS A 48 44.85 8.38 -2.70
C LYS A 48 44.87 6.93 -2.24
N GLU A 49 44.45 6.00 -3.09
CA GLU A 49 44.23 4.60 -2.73
C GLU A 49 45.42 3.90 -2.07
N LYS A 50 46.66 4.26 -2.45
CA LYS A 50 47.88 3.67 -1.87
C LYS A 50 48.21 4.22 -0.48
N GLU A 51 47.64 5.36 -0.11
CA GLU A 51 47.89 6.07 1.15
C GLU A 51 46.85 5.74 2.22
N LEU A 52 45.71 5.18 1.81
CA LEU A 52 44.57 4.88 2.65
C LEU A 52 44.50 3.39 3.01
N ASP A 53 44.24 3.10 4.28
CA ASP A 53 43.96 1.75 4.79
C ASP A 53 42.58 1.24 4.36
N GLY A 54 41.65 2.17 4.04
CA GLY A 54 40.30 1.87 3.56
C GLY A 54 39.34 3.06 3.65
N ALA A 55 38.14 2.88 3.12
CA ALA A 55 37.06 3.87 3.15
C ALA A 55 35.81 3.34 3.86
N ILE A 56 35.19 4.20 4.66
CA ILE A 56 34.02 3.92 5.49
C ILE A 56 32.89 4.85 5.06
N PHE A 57 31.79 4.27 4.60
CA PHE A 57 30.58 4.99 4.23
C PHE A 57 29.55 4.85 5.34
N PHE A 58 29.04 5.97 5.85
CA PHE A 58 28.04 6.00 6.93
C PHE A 58 26.99 7.08 6.67
N SER A 59 26.06 7.29 7.60
CA SER A 59 25.04 8.33 7.49
C SER A 59 24.98 9.17 8.77
N HIS A 60 24.72 10.46 8.60
CA HIS A 60 24.43 11.41 9.69
C HIS A 60 22.98 11.35 10.16
N LYS A 61 22.10 10.60 9.48
CA LYS A 61 20.67 10.55 9.82
C LYS A 61 20.37 9.48 10.86
N ASP A 62 19.42 9.81 11.74
CA ASP A 62 18.99 8.93 12.83
C ASP A 62 18.28 7.64 12.38
N ARG A 63 17.71 7.62 11.18
CA ARG A 63 16.86 6.51 10.71
C ARG A 63 17.01 6.19 9.23
N CYS A 64 18.04 6.73 8.57
CA CYS A 64 18.24 6.56 7.14
C CYS A 64 19.72 6.39 6.86
N PHE A 65 20.08 5.35 6.10
CA PHE A 65 21.40 5.29 5.48
C PHE A 65 21.35 5.98 4.12
N MET A 66 20.46 5.48 3.26
CA MET A 66 20.16 6.04 1.94
C MET A 66 18.86 5.42 1.42
N ALA A 67 17.85 6.24 1.10
CA ALA A 67 16.50 5.79 0.75
C ALA A 67 16.30 5.47 -0.75
N GLY A 68 17.33 5.66 -1.58
CA GLY A 68 17.31 5.40 -3.02
C GLY A 68 17.56 6.67 -3.83
N ALA A 69 17.32 6.61 -5.14
CA ALA A 69 17.32 7.80 -5.99
C ALA A 69 16.09 8.67 -5.69
N ASP A 70 16.23 9.99 -5.87
CA ASP A 70 15.06 10.88 -5.80
C ASP A 70 14.12 10.57 -6.96
N ILE A 71 12.91 10.11 -6.64
CA ILE A 71 11.88 9.72 -7.61
C ILE A 71 11.49 10.92 -8.50
N LYS A 72 11.63 12.15 -8.01
CA LYS A 72 11.35 13.37 -8.79
C LYS A 72 12.27 13.50 -10.02
N LEU A 73 13.48 12.92 -9.98
CA LEU A 73 14.38 12.88 -11.14
C LEU A 73 13.82 12.04 -12.27
N PHE A 74 12.92 11.08 -11.99
CA PHE A 74 12.32 10.24 -13.03
C PHE A 74 11.26 10.99 -13.83
N ASP A 75 10.67 12.05 -13.27
CA ASP A 75 9.65 12.84 -13.96
C ASP A 75 10.27 13.85 -14.93
N THR A 76 11.58 14.12 -14.81
CA THR A 76 12.35 14.91 -15.79
C THR A 76 12.87 14.06 -16.96
N MET A 77 12.68 12.74 -16.94
CA MET A 77 13.07 11.83 -18.02
C MET A 77 11.91 11.70 -19.01
N HIS A 78 12.08 12.24 -20.21
CA HIS A 78 11.01 12.30 -21.21
C HIS A 78 11.12 11.19 -22.26
N THR A 79 12.33 10.71 -22.53
CA THR A 79 12.62 9.63 -23.46
C THR A 79 13.25 8.43 -22.75
N ALA A 80 13.17 7.26 -23.38
CA ALA A 80 13.85 6.07 -22.87
C ALA A 80 15.38 6.26 -22.82
N ALA A 81 15.94 7.06 -23.73
CA ALA A 81 17.35 7.41 -23.75
C ALA A 81 17.76 8.25 -22.53
N ASP A 82 16.91 9.20 -22.11
CA ASP A 82 17.17 10.00 -20.90
C ASP A 82 17.28 9.11 -19.67
N GLY A 83 16.33 8.17 -19.53
CA GLY A 83 16.31 7.21 -18.43
C GLY A 83 17.51 6.25 -18.45
N GLN A 84 17.88 5.76 -19.63
CA GLN A 84 19.07 4.93 -19.80
C GLN A 84 20.34 5.70 -19.40
N ALA A 85 20.52 6.93 -19.89
CA ALA A 85 21.69 7.75 -19.59
C ALA A 85 21.81 8.05 -18.08
N GLY A 86 20.68 8.35 -17.42
CA GLY A 86 20.65 8.53 -15.97
C GLY A 86 21.06 7.29 -15.18
N ALA A 87 20.59 6.11 -15.60
CA ALA A 87 21.00 4.83 -15.01
C ALA A 87 22.50 4.56 -15.24
N GLU A 88 23.00 4.73 -16.46
CA GLU A 88 24.41 4.53 -16.80
C GLU A 88 25.36 5.46 -16.02
N ALA A 89 24.95 6.72 -15.78
CA ALA A 89 25.71 7.66 -14.97
C ALA A 89 25.88 7.15 -13.53
N GLY A 90 24.79 6.74 -12.87
CA GLY A 90 24.85 6.17 -11.52
C GLY A 90 25.62 4.84 -11.47
N GLN A 91 25.41 3.96 -12.46
CA GLN A 91 26.18 2.72 -12.60
C GLN A 91 27.68 2.99 -12.71
N THR A 92 28.09 4.02 -13.45
CA THR A 92 29.50 4.41 -13.61
C THR A 92 30.13 4.77 -12.27
N ILE A 93 29.47 5.60 -11.45
CA ILE A 93 29.95 5.96 -10.12
C ILE A 93 30.09 4.71 -9.24
N PHE A 94 29.09 3.82 -9.25
CA PHE A 94 29.12 2.64 -8.40
C PHE A 94 30.14 1.59 -8.87
N ASN A 95 30.37 1.48 -10.18
CA ASN A 95 31.46 0.68 -10.73
C ASN A 95 32.81 1.19 -10.26
N ARG A 96 33.03 2.52 -10.26
CA ARG A 96 34.26 3.14 -9.76
C ARG A 96 34.50 2.82 -8.29
N ILE A 97 33.46 2.75 -7.46
CA ILE A 97 33.58 2.32 -6.05
C ILE A 97 33.97 0.84 -5.95
N GLU A 98 33.33 -0.02 -6.74
CA GLU A 98 33.64 -1.46 -6.78
C GLU A 98 35.09 -1.72 -7.23
N ASP A 99 35.61 -0.86 -8.12
CA ASP A 99 36.96 -0.95 -8.69
C ASP A 99 38.08 -0.42 -7.78
N LEU A 100 37.75 0.19 -6.64
CA LEU A 100 38.72 0.55 -5.61
C LEU A 100 39.41 -0.72 -5.09
N LYS A 101 40.74 -0.77 -5.12
CA LYS A 101 41.63 -1.78 -4.55
C LYS A 101 41.72 -1.70 -3.02
N MET A 102 41.62 -0.52 -2.41
CA MET A 102 41.54 -0.46 -0.93
C MET A 102 40.19 -0.99 -0.42
N PRO A 103 40.09 -1.47 0.84
CA PRO A 103 38.83 -1.91 1.43
C PRO A 103 37.77 -0.80 1.50
N THR A 104 36.50 -1.15 1.24
CA THR A 104 35.35 -0.25 1.37
C THR A 104 34.27 -0.90 2.25
N VAL A 105 33.76 -0.16 3.23
CA VAL A 105 32.78 -0.67 4.21
C VAL A 105 31.56 0.25 4.26
N ALA A 106 30.38 -0.29 3.94
CA ALA A 106 29.10 0.38 4.14
C ALA A 106 28.56 0.11 5.55
N CYS A 107 28.48 1.16 6.37
CA CYS A 107 27.94 1.16 7.73
C CYS A 107 26.47 1.56 7.70
N ILE A 108 25.59 0.56 7.60
CA ILE A 108 24.17 0.77 7.31
C ILE A 108 23.37 0.85 8.61
N HIS A 109 22.92 2.05 8.94
CA HIS A 109 21.94 2.30 9.99
C HIS A 109 20.64 2.85 9.38
N GLY A 110 19.49 2.27 9.75
CA GLY A 110 18.19 2.72 9.26
C GLY A 110 17.85 2.25 7.85
N VAL A 111 17.05 3.04 7.14
CA VAL A 111 16.53 2.71 5.80
C VAL A 111 17.66 2.70 4.76
N CYS A 112 17.83 1.57 4.06
CA CYS A 112 18.78 1.37 2.97
C CYS A 112 18.05 0.73 1.78
N LEU A 113 17.46 1.55 0.92
CA LEU A 113 16.53 1.10 -0.13
C LEU A 113 16.98 1.52 -1.52
N GLY A 114 16.64 0.70 -2.50
CA GLY A 114 16.89 0.91 -3.91
C GLY A 114 18.35 1.25 -4.20
N GLY A 115 18.59 2.39 -4.85
CA GLY A 115 19.93 2.94 -5.07
C GLY A 115 20.85 2.94 -3.85
N GLY A 116 20.31 3.11 -2.62
CA GLY A 116 21.09 3.02 -1.38
C GLY A 116 21.62 1.61 -1.09
N LEU A 117 20.85 0.57 -1.41
CA LEU A 117 21.32 -0.82 -1.34
C LEU A 117 22.22 -1.16 -2.54
N GLU A 118 21.94 -0.64 -3.73
CA GLU A 118 22.82 -0.80 -4.90
C GLU A 118 24.23 -0.20 -4.64
N PHE A 119 24.28 0.95 -3.98
CA PHE A 119 25.50 1.56 -3.46
C PHE A 119 26.19 0.64 -2.43
N ALA A 120 25.46 0.16 -1.43
CA ALA A 120 26.04 -0.73 -0.43
C ALA A 120 26.57 -2.04 -1.04
N LEU A 121 25.95 -2.51 -2.13
CA LEU A 121 26.39 -3.68 -2.88
C LEU A 121 27.66 -3.44 -3.70
N SER A 122 27.99 -2.19 -4.06
CA SER A 122 29.28 -1.86 -4.71
C SER A 122 30.44 -1.80 -3.70
N CYS A 123 30.15 -1.69 -2.40
CA CYS A 123 31.16 -1.79 -1.34
C CYS A 123 31.62 -3.25 -1.13
N LYS A 124 32.88 -3.43 -0.70
CA LYS A 124 33.46 -4.75 -0.41
C LYS A 124 32.87 -5.41 0.83
N SER A 125 32.47 -4.59 1.81
CA SER A 125 31.81 -5.05 3.03
C SER A 125 30.59 -4.22 3.37
N ARG A 126 29.58 -4.88 3.96
CA ARG A 126 28.35 -4.26 4.46
C ARG A 126 28.13 -4.70 5.90
N ILE A 127 28.03 -3.76 6.82
CA ILE A 127 27.69 -4.01 8.22
C ILE A 127 26.43 -3.23 8.57
N VAL A 128 25.58 -3.79 9.43
CA VAL A 128 24.28 -3.20 9.76
C VAL A 128 24.09 -3.03 11.26
N SER A 129 23.29 -2.03 11.66
CA SER A 129 22.78 -1.97 13.04
C SER A 129 21.62 -2.95 13.26
N ASP A 130 21.44 -3.46 14.48
CA ASP A 130 20.31 -4.31 14.88
C ASP A 130 18.99 -3.56 15.19
N ASP A 131 19.01 -2.23 15.05
CA ASP A 131 17.86 -1.33 15.21
C ASP A 131 16.64 -1.75 14.37
N LYS A 132 15.43 -1.56 14.92
CA LYS A 132 14.15 -1.86 14.26
C LYS A 132 13.88 -1.00 13.02
N ALA A 133 14.48 0.19 12.93
CA ALA A 133 14.43 1.05 11.77
C ALA A 133 15.29 0.53 10.60
N THR A 134 16.24 -0.37 10.86
CA THR A 134 17.15 -0.88 9.83
C THR A 134 16.47 -1.87 8.90
N GLY A 135 16.39 -1.50 7.62
CA GLY A 135 15.74 -2.29 6.58
C GLY A 135 16.43 -2.11 5.24
N LEU A 136 16.73 -3.24 4.58
CA LEU A 136 17.46 -3.29 3.30
C LEU A 136 16.59 -3.92 2.21
N GLY A 137 16.51 -3.31 1.02
CA GLY A 137 15.76 -3.89 -0.10
C GLY A 137 15.83 -3.10 -1.40
N LEU A 138 15.33 -3.69 -2.48
CA LEU A 138 15.24 -3.09 -3.82
C LEU A 138 13.75 -2.95 -4.20
N PRO A 139 13.07 -1.85 -3.80
CA PRO A 139 11.63 -1.67 -3.98
C PRO A 139 11.21 -1.11 -5.36
N GLU A 140 12.12 -0.98 -6.33
CA GLU A 140 11.90 -0.34 -7.64
C GLU A 140 10.72 -0.95 -8.40
N VAL A 141 10.49 -2.25 -8.25
CA VAL A 141 9.34 -2.94 -8.87
C VAL A 141 7.99 -2.35 -8.43
N LYS A 142 7.92 -1.77 -7.23
CA LYS A 142 6.71 -1.10 -6.71
C LYS A 142 6.43 0.24 -7.39
N LEU A 143 7.44 0.82 -8.04
CA LEU A 143 7.35 2.01 -8.87
C LEU A 143 7.23 1.66 -10.36
N GLY A 144 7.05 0.37 -10.70
CA GLY A 144 7.03 -0.09 -12.08
C GLY A 144 8.40 -0.02 -12.75
N LEU A 145 9.48 -0.11 -11.98
CA LEU A 145 10.87 0.02 -12.44
C LEU A 145 11.68 -1.25 -12.15
N ILE A 146 12.85 -1.33 -12.77
CA ILE A 146 13.95 -2.25 -12.45
C ILE A 146 14.99 -1.49 -11.60
N PRO A 147 15.78 -2.15 -10.73
CA PRO A 147 16.99 -1.53 -10.17
C PRO A 147 17.86 -0.94 -11.28
N GLY A 148 18.34 0.30 -11.11
CA GLY A 148 18.99 1.07 -12.17
C GLY A 148 20.49 1.24 -12.01
N PHE A 149 21.05 0.94 -10.83
CA PHE A 149 22.47 1.17 -10.51
C PHE A 149 23.24 -0.14 -10.27
N GLY A 150 22.84 -1.21 -10.95
CA GLY A 150 23.50 -2.53 -10.94
C GLY A 150 22.97 -3.50 -9.90
N GLY A 151 21.82 -3.25 -9.29
CA GLY A 151 21.18 -4.10 -8.30
C GLY A 151 20.84 -5.48 -8.86
N THR A 152 20.40 -5.58 -10.12
CA THR A 152 20.09 -6.87 -10.74
C THR A 152 21.35 -7.70 -11.02
N PHE A 153 22.49 -7.05 -11.18
CA PHE A 153 23.80 -7.69 -11.33
C PHE A 153 24.46 -8.09 -10.01
N ARG A 154 24.46 -7.18 -9.01
CA ARG A 154 25.23 -7.35 -7.77
C ARG A 154 24.50 -8.17 -6.72
N LEU A 155 23.18 -8.01 -6.60
CA LEU A 155 22.42 -8.70 -5.55
C LEU A 155 22.47 -10.24 -5.68
N PRO A 156 22.30 -10.85 -6.87
CA PRO A 156 22.41 -12.31 -7.01
C PRO A 156 23.77 -12.87 -6.59
N LYS A 157 24.85 -12.10 -6.76
CA LYS A 157 26.20 -12.49 -6.31
C LYS A 157 26.35 -12.44 -4.80
N ALA A 158 25.61 -11.56 -4.12
CA ALA A 158 25.65 -11.41 -2.67
C ALA A 158 24.79 -12.45 -1.95
N VAL A 159 23.58 -12.76 -2.46
CA VAL A 159 22.59 -13.57 -1.72
C VAL A 159 22.11 -14.83 -2.46
N GLY A 160 22.65 -15.10 -3.64
CA GLY A 160 22.19 -16.14 -4.54
C GLY A 160 20.94 -15.75 -5.35
N LEU A 161 20.77 -16.37 -6.52
CA LEU A 161 19.70 -16.05 -7.46
C LEU A 161 18.28 -16.15 -6.87
N PRO A 162 17.89 -17.22 -6.13
CA PRO A 162 16.52 -17.33 -5.59
C PRO A 162 16.16 -16.21 -4.63
N THR A 163 17.09 -15.86 -3.71
CA THR A 163 16.88 -14.78 -2.74
C THR A 163 16.83 -13.43 -3.44
N ALA A 164 17.70 -13.20 -4.43
CA ALA A 164 17.72 -11.96 -5.20
C ALA A 164 16.41 -11.75 -5.98
N LEU A 165 15.92 -12.78 -6.68
CA LEU A 165 14.63 -12.72 -7.39
C LEU A 165 13.48 -12.44 -6.42
N ASP A 166 13.44 -13.12 -5.28
CA ASP A 166 12.42 -12.91 -4.26
C ASP A 166 12.47 -11.49 -3.67
N MET A 167 13.65 -10.89 -3.52
CA MET A 167 13.81 -9.49 -3.10
C MET A 167 13.37 -8.50 -4.18
N ILE A 168 13.90 -8.62 -5.41
CA ILE A 168 13.69 -7.67 -6.51
C ILE A 168 12.24 -7.72 -7.00
N LEU A 169 11.69 -8.91 -7.24
CA LEU A 169 10.34 -9.06 -7.82
C LEU A 169 9.21 -8.70 -6.84
N SER A 170 9.48 -8.74 -5.52
CA SER A 170 8.48 -8.36 -4.51
C SER A 170 8.70 -6.97 -3.91
N GLY A 171 9.87 -6.37 -4.15
CA GLY A 171 10.27 -5.12 -3.53
C GLY A 171 10.29 -5.17 -2.00
N LYS A 172 10.51 -6.35 -1.41
CA LYS A 172 10.46 -6.53 0.05
C LYS A 172 11.76 -6.12 0.71
N THR A 173 11.63 -5.73 1.98
CA THR A 173 12.76 -5.34 2.82
C THR A 173 13.15 -6.46 3.78
N LEU A 174 14.44 -6.64 3.99
CA LEU A 174 15.02 -7.51 5.00
C LEU A 174 15.45 -6.67 6.21
N ASN A 175 15.15 -7.17 7.41
CA ASN A 175 15.74 -6.62 8.64
C ASN A 175 17.16 -7.15 8.85
N ALA A 176 17.92 -6.55 9.76
CA ALA A 176 19.32 -6.89 10.03
C ALA A 176 19.57 -8.40 10.19
N LYS A 177 18.80 -9.09 11.03
CA LYS A 177 18.95 -10.53 11.28
C LYS A 177 18.72 -11.38 10.02
N LYS A 178 17.73 -11.03 9.18
CA LYS A 178 17.46 -11.74 7.93
C LYS A 178 18.53 -11.45 6.87
N ALA A 179 18.99 -10.19 6.79
CA ALA A 179 20.04 -9.78 5.87
C ALA A 179 21.36 -10.51 6.15
N LYS A 180 21.75 -10.66 7.43
CA LYS A 180 22.94 -11.43 7.83
C LYS A 180 22.82 -12.90 7.44
N ARG A 181 21.67 -13.51 7.73
CA ARG A 181 21.43 -14.93 7.39
C ARG A 181 21.41 -15.19 5.89
N SER A 182 20.99 -14.23 5.07
CA SER A 182 20.96 -14.40 3.60
C SER A 182 22.30 -14.10 2.93
N GLY A 183 23.34 -13.69 3.68
CA GLY A 183 24.61 -13.25 3.12
C GLY A 183 24.60 -11.83 2.54
N LEU A 184 23.51 -11.08 2.70
CA LEU A 184 23.42 -9.71 2.18
C LEU A 184 24.40 -8.78 2.90
N VAL A 185 24.60 -9.03 4.20
CA VAL A 185 25.47 -8.23 5.07
C VAL A 185 26.39 -9.13 5.86
N ASP A 186 27.57 -8.60 6.16
CA ASP A 186 28.69 -9.33 6.70
C ASP A 186 28.66 -9.42 8.21
N GLU A 187 28.09 -8.44 8.91
CA GLU A 187 27.96 -8.47 10.37
C GLU A 187 26.85 -7.54 10.86
N VAL A 188 26.33 -7.85 12.05
CA VAL A 188 25.33 -7.04 12.75
C VAL A 188 25.94 -6.50 14.04
N TYR A 189 25.86 -5.19 14.25
CA TYR A 189 26.34 -4.53 15.45
C TYR A 189 25.25 -3.68 16.12
N ALA A 190 25.50 -3.26 17.36
CA ALA A 190 24.73 -2.18 17.97
C ALA A 190 25.00 -0.86 17.20
N LYS A 191 23.98 0.02 17.12
CA LYS A 191 24.07 1.29 16.37
C LYS A 191 25.31 2.10 16.76
N GLU A 192 25.58 2.20 18.05
CA GLU A 192 26.61 3.05 18.66
C GLU A 192 28.02 2.60 18.30
N ARG A 193 28.20 1.32 17.93
CA ARG A 193 29.50 0.72 17.60
C ARG A 193 29.71 0.50 16.11
N LEU A 194 28.74 0.87 15.27
CA LEU A 194 28.73 0.48 13.87
C LEU A 194 29.94 1.04 13.10
N VAL A 195 30.19 2.35 13.22
CA VAL A 195 31.30 3.04 12.54
C VAL A 195 32.64 2.67 13.18
N ASP A 196 32.72 2.61 14.51
CA ASP A 196 33.94 2.31 15.25
C ASP A 196 34.51 0.92 14.93
N LEU A 197 33.64 -0.05 14.63
CA LEU A 197 34.03 -1.42 14.29
C LEU A 197 34.24 -1.64 12.78
N ALA A 198 33.94 -0.65 11.94
CA ALA A 198 34.14 -0.76 10.49
C ALA A 198 35.58 -1.10 10.09
N PRO A 199 36.64 -0.57 10.72
CA PRO A 199 38.03 -0.93 10.40
C PRO A 199 38.35 -2.42 10.56
N ASN A 200 37.59 -3.18 11.37
CA ASN A 200 37.77 -4.62 11.49
C ASN A 200 37.50 -5.36 10.17
N HIS A 201 36.75 -4.73 9.26
CA HIS A 201 36.40 -5.25 7.94
C HIS A 201 37.37 -4.80 6.84
N PHE A 202 38.46 -4.09 7.18
CA PHE A 202 39.53 -3.77 6.23
C PHE A 202 40.44 -4.96 5.94
N LYS A 203 40.49 -5.93 6.86
CA LYS A 203 41.24 -7.17 6.63
C LYS A 203 40.57 -7.97 5.52
N LYS A 204 41.37 -8.51 4.59
CA LYS A 204 40.87 -9.42 3.55
C LYS A 204 40.07 -10.55 4.22
N LYS A 205 38.81 -10.72 3.81
CA LYS A 205 38.05 -11.92 4.17
C LYS A 205 38.79 -13.13 3.62
N VAL A 206 39.28 -13.97 4.51
CA VAL A 206 39.69 -15.32 4.15
C VAL A 206 38.39 -16.08 3.90
N ASP A 207 38.19 -16.54 2.66
CA ASP A 207 37.05 -17.39 2.33
C ASP A 207 37.21 -18.72 3.07
N LYS A 208 36.53 -18.84 4.21
CA LYS A 208 36.57 -20.04 5.06
C LYS A 208 35.69 -21.19 4.53
N ARG A 209 35.02 -21.01 3.38
CA ARG A 209 34.19 -22.06 2.75
C ARG A 209 35.06 -23.22 2.29
N GLY A 210 34.62 -24.43 2.63
CA GLY A 210 35.32 -25.66 2.28
C GLY A 210 35.27 -25.95 0.78
N PHE A 211 36.13 -26.85 0.31
CA PHE A 211 36.13 -27.33 -1.07
C PHE A 211 34.76 -27.92 -1.49
N MET A 212 34.08 -28.62 -0.57
CA MET A 212 32.74 -29.17 -0.78
C MET A 212 31.66 -28.09 -0.97
N ASP A 213 31.68 -26.98 -0.21
CA ASP A 213 30.73 -25.88 -0.39
C ASP A 213 30.90 -25.23 -1.77
N LYS A 214 32.15 -25.06 -2.21
CA LYS A 214 32.47 -24.50 -3.54
C LYS A 214 32.07 -25.44 -4.68
N MET A 215 32.22 -26.75 -4.49
CA MET A 215 31.72 -27.75 -5.45
C MET A 215 30.20 -27.78 -5.49
N GLN A 216 29.52 -27.65 -4.36
CA GLN A 216 28.06 -27.64 -4.29
C GLN A 216 27.46 -26.37 -4.93
N ASP A 217 28.07 -25.20 -4.68
CA ASP A 217 27.73 -23.95 -5.37
C ASP A 217 27.98 -24.08 -6.89
N ALA A 218 29.14 -24.57 -7.31
CA ALA A 218 29.45 -24.75 -8.74
C ALA A 218 28.55 -25.79 -9.45
N ALA A 219 28.16 -26.87 -8.76
CA ALA A 219 27.25 -27.88 -9.30
C ALA A 219 25.79 -27.38 -9.38
N THR A 220 25.40 -26.45 -8.50
CA THR A 220 24.07 -25.80 -8.53
C THR A 220 24.03 -24.57 -9.42
N ASP A 221 25.18 -23.97 -9.76
CA ASP A 221 25.33 -22.83 -10.67
C ASP A 221 25.30 -23.21 -12.17
N ASN A 222 24.75 -24.38 -12.50
CA ASN A 222 24.53 -24.82 -13.87
C ASN A 222 23.44 -23.95 -14.54
N VAL A 223 23.70 -23.54 -15.79
CA VAL A 223 22.78 -22.79 -16.66
C VAL A 223 21.39 -23.44 -16.71
N PHE A 224 21.31 -24.78 -16.71
CA PHE A 224 20.04 -25.50 -16.70
C PHE A 224 19.22 -25.26 -15.42
N THR A 225 19.86 -25.26 -14.25
CA THR A 225 19.20 -24.97 -12.96
C THR A 225 18.70 -23.54 -12.92
N LYS A 226 19.51 -22.58 -13.39
CA LYS A 226 19.12 -21.16 -13.50
C LYS A 226 17.88 -21.00 -14.38
N LYS A 227 17.82 -21.68 -15.52
CA LYS A 227 16.66 -21.65 -16.43
C LYS A 227 15.37 -22.13 -15.74
N ILE A 228 15.43 -23.22 -14.97
CA ILE A 228 14.28 -23.70 -14.18
C ILE A 228 13.85 -22.68 -13.12
N ILE A 229 14.81 -22.02 -12.45
CA ILE A 229 14.52 -20.99 -11.45
C ILE A 229 13.79 -19.80 -12.11
N PHE A 230 14.27 -19.32 -13.26
CA PHE A 230 13.63 -18.23 -13.99
C PHE A 230 12.22 -18.62 -14.50
N GLN A 231 12.04 -19.83 -15.01
CA GLN A 231 10.73 -20.33 -15.43
C GLN A 231 9.73 -20.32 -14.26
N LYS A 232 10.09 -20.88 -13.11
CA LYS A 232 9.22 -20.88 -11.92
C LYS A 232 8.96 -19.47 -11.40
N ALA A 233 9.95 -18.58 -11.46
CA ALA A 233 9.77 -17.19 -11.09
C ALA A 233 8.78 -16.49 -12.03
N ARG A 234 8.87 -16.73 -13.35
CA ARG A 234 7.94 -16.20 -14.36
C ARG A 234 6.51 -16.70 -14.16
N GLU A 235 6.33 -18.01 -13.93
CA GLU A 235 5.02 -18.60 -13.60
C GLU A 235 4.40 -17.97 -12.33
N SER A 236 5.22 -17.77 -11.29
CA SER A 236 4.81 -17.13 -10.04
C SER A 236 4.43 -15.66 -10.23
N VAL A 237 5.19 -14.92 -11.05
CA VAL A 237 4.88 -13.53 -11.42
C VAL A 237 3.55 -13.48 -12.18
N LEU A 238 3.41 -14.22 -13.28
CA LEU A 238 2.19 -14.24 -14.09
C LEU A 238 0.95 -14.62 -13.27
N LYS A 239 1.08 -15.60 -12.37
CA LYS A 239 -0.02 -15.99 -11.48
C LYS A 239 -0.44 -14.88 -10.51
N LYS A 240 0.49 -14.06 -10.03
CA LYS A 240 0.22 -12.98 -9.05
C LYS A 240 -0.20 -11.67 -9.71
N THR A 241 0.41 -11.34 -10.84
CA THR A 241 0.22 -10.07 -11.55
C THR A 241 -0.81 -10.15 -12.67
N LYS A 242 -1.21 -11.38 -13.05
CA LYS A 242 -2.04 -11.68 -14.23
C LYS A 242 -1.45 -11.12 -15.55
N GLY A 243 -0.15 -10.81 -15.55
CA GLY A 243 0.52 -10.18 -16.69
C GLY A 243 0.34 -8.67 -16.81
N PHE A 244 -0.39 -8.01 -15.89
CA PHE A 244 -0.60 -6.57 -15.96
C PHE A 244 0.71 -5.79 -15.76
N TYR A 245 1.56 -6.21 -14.82
CA TYR A 245 2.76 -5.46 -14.45
C TYR A 245 3.97 -5.89 -15.29
N GLN A 246 4.50 -4.97 -16.10
CA GLN A 246 5.61 -5.26 -17.02
C GLN A 246 6.98 -5.32 -16.33
N ALA A 247 7.23 -4.49 -15.32
CA ALA A 247 8.53 -4.43 -14.65
C ALA A 247 9.01 -5.79 -14.10
N PRO A 248 8.21 -6.59 -13.36
CA PRO A 248 8.61 -7.93 -12.94
C PRO A 248 9.05 -8.86 -14.07
N LEU A 249 8.40 -8.79 -15.24
CA LEU A 249 8.74 -9.61 -16.40
C LEU A 249 10.04 -9.13 -17.04
N LYS A 250 10.18 -7.81 -17.22
CA LYS A 250 11.41 -7.21 -17.75
C LYS A 250 12.62 -7.48 -16.85
N ILE A 251 12.45 -7.45 -15.52
CA ILE A 251 13.47 -7.86 -14.54
C ILE A 251 13.94 -9.29 -14.82
N LEU A 252 13.00 -10.23 -15.02
CA LEU A 252 13.34 -11.62 -15.34
C LEU A 252 14.10 -11.71 -16.66
N ASP A 253 13.66 -10.99 -17.69
CA ASP A 253 14.29 -10.99 -19.01
C ASP A 253 15.74 -10.49 -18.95
N VAL A 254 15.99 -9.36 -18.26
CA VAL A 254 17.33 -8.79 -18.09
C VAL A 254 18.23 -9.74 -17.31
N MET A 255 17.74 -10.28 -16.19
CA MET A 255 18.53 -11.17 -15.34
C MET A 255 18.85 -12.50 -16.02
N GLU A 256 17.90 -13.07 -16.77
CA GLU A 256 18.07 -14.33 -17.50
C GLU A 256 19.02 -14.16 -18.70
N ALA A 257 18.82 -13.11 -19.52
CA ALA A 257 19.71 -12.81 -20.65
C ALA A 257 21.12 -12.40 -20.19
N GLY A 258 21.24 -11.91 -18.96
CA GLY A 258 22.50 -11.46 -18.37
C GLY A 258 23.37 -12.58 -17.78
N VAL A 259 22.87 -13.81 -17.64
CA VAL A 259 23.61 -14.92 -16.99
C VAL A 259 25.00 -15.15 -17.61
N MET A 260 25.15 -14.94 -18.92
CA MET A 260 26.40 -15.16 -19.66
C MET A 260 27.13 -13.85 -20.02
N LYS A 261 26.63 -12.68 -19.60
CA LYS A 261 27.20 -11.38 -19.96
C LYS A 261 28.26 -10.93 -18.95
N GLY A 262 29.30 -10.26 -19.44
CA GLY A 262 30.23 -9.50 -18.59
C GLY A 262 29.57 -8.26 -17.97
N ARG A 263 30.20 -7.68 -16.95
CA ARG A 263 29.66 -6.53 -16.17
C ARG A 263 29.12 -5.42 -17.06
N THR A 264 29.92 -4.91 -17.99
CA THR A 264 29.55 -3.77 -18.85
C THR A 264 28.29 -4.07 -19.68
N SER A 265 28.29 -5.16 -20.45
CA SER A 265 27.15 -5.53 -21.30
C SER A 265 25.88 -5.83 -20.50
N TYR A 266 26.04 -6.40 -19.30
CA TYR A 266 24.91 -6.62 -18.39
C TYR A 266 24.30 -5.30 -17.94
N LEU A 267 25.11 -4.40 -17.40
CA LEU A 267 24.65 -3.12 -16.84
C LEU A 267 24.01 -2.22 -17.90
N THR A 268 24.53 -2.22 -19.13
CA THR A 268 23.87 -1.55 -20.26
C THR A 268 22.47 -2.13 -20.53
N SER A 269 22.29 -3.45 -20.41
CA SER A 269 20.98 -4.09 -20.59
C SER A 269 20.00 -3.71 -19.47
N GLU A 270 20.50 -3.58 -18.24
CA GLU A 270 19.74 -3.08 -17.09
C GLU A 270 19.32 -1.61 -17.29
N ALA A 271 20.25 -0.75 -17.70
CA ALA A 271 19.99 0.67 -17.93
C ALA A 271 19.00 0.90 -19.07
N GLN A 272 19.11 0.16 -20.17
CA GLN A 272 18.14 0.21 -21.26
C GLN A 272 16.73 -0.18 -20.77
N ALA A 273 16.63 -1.28 -20.02
CA ALA A 273 15.35 -1.72 -19.46
C ALA A 273 14.77 -0.70 -18.47
N PHE A 274 15.61 -0.04 -17.68
CA PHE A 274 15.21 1.07 -16.82
C PHE A 274 14.62 2.22 -17.62
N GLY A 275 15.32 2.67 -18.67
CA GLY A 275 14.86 3.73 -19.56
C GLY A 275 13.51 3.45 -20.19
N GLU A 276 13.31 2.24 -20.73
CA GLU A 276 12.05 1.80 -21.31
C GLU A 276 10.89 1.81 -20.30
N LEU A 277 11.13 1.32 -19.08
CA LEU A 277 10.10 1.25 -18.03
C LEU A 277 9.76 2.64 -17.46
N CYS A 278 10.77 3.51 -17.30
CA CYS A 278 10.65 4.80 -16.64
C CYS A 278 9.64 5.74 -17.30
N ILE A 279 9.61 5.74 -18.64
CA ILE A 279 8.66 6.57 -19.41
C ILE A 279 7.27 5.93 -19.56
N GLY A 280 7.13 4.65 -19.20
CA GLY A 280 5.89 3.89 -19.35
C GLY A 280 4.77 4.37 -18.43
N GLU A 281 3.52 4.26 -18.90
CA GLU A 281 2.33 4.70 -18.16
C GLU A 281 2.23 4.03 -16.78
N GLN A 282 2.54 2.73 -16.69
CA GLN A 282 2.51 2.00 -15.43
C GLN A 282 3.47 2.56 -14.39
N SER A 283 4.70 2.92 -14.80
CA SER A 283 5.66 3.50 -13.87
C SER A 283 5.18 4.88 -13.40
N LYS A 284 4.73 5.74 -14.32
CA LYS A 284 4.15 7.06 -13.97
C LYS A 284 3.01 6.93 -12.97
N ASN A 285 2.09 6.00 -13.20
CA ASN A 285 0.95 5.74 -12.31
C ASN A 285 1.38 5.20 -10.93
N LEU A 286 2.38 4.32 -10.87
CA LEU A 286 2.88 3.79 -9.60
C LEU A 286 3.72 4.81 -8.81
N ARG A 287 4.47 5.69 -9.50
CA ARG A 287 5.15 6.84 -8.89
C ARG A 287 4.16 7.86 -8.36
N HIS A 288 3.09 8.13 -9.11
CA HIS A 288 1.96 8.95 -8.67
C HIS A 288 1.39 8.44 -7.34
N ILE A 289 1.06 7.14 -7.28
CA ILE A 289 0.55 6.51 -6.05
C ILE A 289 1.56 6.58 -4.90
N PHE A 290 2.86 6.46 -5.18
CA PHE A 290 3.89 6.66 -4.16
C PHE A 290 3.79 8.07 -3.54
N PHE A 291 3.68 9.11 -4.37
CA PHE A 291 3.52 10.48 -3.86
C PHE A 291 2.18 10.71 -3.16
N LEU A 292 1.09 10.07 -3.62
CA LEU A 292 -0.19 10.07 -2.90
C LEU A 292 -0.03 9.49 -1.48
N MET A 293 0.65 8.34 -1.36
CA MET A 293 0.90 7.72 -0.07
C MET A 293 1.80 8.57 0.83
N GLU A 294 2.89 9.13 0.30
CA GLU A 294 3.76 10.02 1.08
C GLU A 294 3.03 11.29 1.54
N GLY A 295 2.23 11.89 0.65
CA GLY A 295 1.37 13.03 0.96
C GLY A 295 0.36 12.71 2.06
N SER A 296 -0.27 11.54 2.03
CA SER A 296 -1.27 11.10 3.03
C SER A 296 -0.74 10.88 4.45
N LYS A 297 0.58 11.04 4.68
CA LYS A 297 1.16 10.99 6.03
C LYS A 297 1.02 12.32 6.77
N LYS A 298 0.61 13.38 6.07
CA LYS A 298 0.37 14.71 6.63
C LYS A 298 -0.94 15.24 6.08
N MET A 299 -1.79 15.74 6.96
CA MET A 299 -3.02 16.42 6.56
C MET A 299 -2.67 17.77 5.93
N ASP A 300 -3.20 18.05 4.73
CA ASP A 300 -2.86 19.26 3.96
C ASP A 300 -3.17 20.55 4.72
N ASP A 301 -4.33 20.60 5.38
CA ASP A 301 -4.88 21.82 6.00
C ASP A 301 -4.85 21.75 7.54
N ALA A 302 -3.88 21.03 8.10
CA ALA A 302 -3.72 20.91 9.54
C ALA A 302 -3.33 22.26 10.18
N LYS A 303 -4.06 22.66 11.21
CA LYS A 303 -3.81 23.82 12.07
C LYS A 303 -2.77 23.53 13.16
N GLY A 304 -2.39 22.27 13.35
CA GLY A 304 -1.40 21.86 14.36
C GLY A 304 -1.98 21.83 15.78
N VAL A 305 -3.28 21.59 15.88
CA VAL A 305 -4.04 21.52 17.14
C VAL A 305 -4.30 20.07 17.58
N GLY A 306 -3.95 19.09 16.74
CA GLY A 306 -4.06 17.67 17.08
C GLY A 306 -3.31 17.29 18.37
N ARG A 307 -3.88 16.33 19.11
CA ARG A 307 -3.32 15.83 20.38
C ARG A 307 -3.03 14.34 20.34
N LYS A 308 -2.13 13.90 21.22
CA LYS A 308 -1.65 12.51 21.26
C LYS A 308 -2.65 11.59 21.96
N LEU A 309 -3.19 10.63 21.22
CA LEU A 309 -4.03 9.55 21.75
C LEU A 309 -3.17 8.37 22.22
N ARG A 310 -3.33 7.96 23.49
CA ARG A 310 -2.49 6.94 24.16
C ARG A 310 -3.28 5.75 24.68
N ARG A 311 -4.49 5.96 25.18
CA ARG A 311 -5.40 4.91 25.67
C ARG A 311 -6.66 4.86 24.83
N GLY A 312 -7.06 3.65 24.45
CA GLY A 312 -8.20 3.43 23.58
C GLY A 312 -9.29 2.61 24.26
N ALA A 313 -10.50 2.67 23.74
CA ALA A 313 -11.54 1.69 24.01
C ALA A 313 -12.30 1.34 22.72
N CYS A 314 -12.86 0.14 22.70
CA CYS A 314 -13.73 -0.34 21.64
C CYS A 314 -15.07 -0.79 22.26
N LEU A 315 -16.18 -0.24 21.75
CA LEU A 315 -17.53 -0.64 22.15
C LEU A 315 -18.07 -1.64 21.13
N GLY A 316 -18.35 -2.86 21.57
CA GLY A 316 -18.66 -4.01 20.72
C GLY A 316 -17.41 -4.87 20.48
N ALA A 317 -17.50 -6.15 20.79
CA ALA A 317 -16.43 -7.14 20.67
C ALA A 317 -16.66 -8.13 19.52
N GLY A 318 -17.51 -7.79 18.55
CA GLY A 318 -17.66 -8.57 17.31
C GLY A 318 -16.39 -8.60 16.46
N THR A 319 -16.50 -9.12 15.23
CA THR A 319 -15.37 -9.25 14.30
C THR A 319 -14.59 -7.95 14.09
N MET A 320 -15.30 -6.82 13.90
CA MET A 320 -14.69 -5.51 13.74
C MET A 320 -14.04 -5.02 15.03
N GLY A 321 -14.76 -5.10 16.16
CA GLY A 321 -14.24 -4.67 17.46
C GLY A 321 -12.98 -5.42 17.91
N GLY A 322 -12.95 -6.75 17.72
CA GLY A 322 -11.75 -7.56 17.93
C GLY A 322 -10.59 -7.17 17.02
N GLY A 323 -10.88 -6.82 15.76
CA GLY A 323 -9.89 -6.31 14.80
C GLY A 323 -9.33 -4.93 15.19
N ILE A 324 -10.18 -4.03 15.67
CA ILE A 324 -9.80 -2.67 16.11
C ILE A 324 -8.97 -2.74 17.40
N ALA A 325 -9.39 -3.54 18.39
CA ALA A 325 -8.62 -3.75 19.61
C ALA A 325 -7.23 -4.36 19.32
N TRP A 326 -7.16 -5.31 18.39
CA TRP A 326 -5.88 -5.81 17.89
C TRP A 326 -5.00 -4.70 17.29
N LEU A 327 -5.59 -3.80 16.50
CA LEU A 327 -4.86 -2.70 15.86
C LEU A 327 -4.29 -1.73 16.90
N MET A 328 -5.08 -1.39 17.92
CA MET A 328 -4.65 -0.60 19.08
C MET A 328 -3.48 -1.27 19.80
N ALA A 329 -3.66 -2.52 20.25
CA ALA A 329 -2.64 -3.25 21.02
C ALA A 329 -1.35 -3.51 20.21
N LYS A 330 -1.47 -3.76 18.90
CA LYS A 330 -0.33 -3.91 18.00
C LYS A 330 0.53 -2.65 17.93
N ASN A 331 -0.06 -1.47 18.10
CA ASN A 331 0.62 -0.18 18.07
C ASN A 331 0.77 0.46 19.47
N ASP A 332 0.79 -0.38 20.50
CA ASP A 332 1.10 -0.01 21.89
C ASP A 332 0.11 1.02 22.49
N MET A 333 -1.15 0.97 22.04
CA MET A 333 -2.31 1.58 22.69
C MET A 333 -3.09 0.47 23.37
N PHE A 334 -3.18 0.49 24.69
CA PHE A 334 -3.80 -0.58 25.48
C PHE A 334 -5.32 -0.39 25.51
N PRO A 335 -6.11 -1.24 24.82
CA PRO A 335 -7.53 -0.98 24.66
C PRO A 335 -8.38 -1.68 25.72
N ILE A 336 -9.44 -0.99 26.13
CA ILE A 336 -10.58 -1.61 26.80
C ILE A 336 -11.57 -2.08 25.74
N MET A 337 -11.93 -3.35 25.72
CA MET A 337 -12.94 -3.94 24.85
C MET A 337 -14.19 -4.21 25.68
N LYS A 338 -15.26 -3.46 25.42
CA LYS A 338 -16.54 -3.60 26.10
C LYS A 338 -17.57 -4.29 25.20
N ASP A 339 -18.30 -5.26 25.73
CA ASP A 339 -19.49 -5.84 25.09
C ASP A 339 -20.60 -6.02 26.13
N LEU A 340 -21.82 -6.33 25.69
CA LEU A 340 -22.95 -6.61 26.58
C LEU A 340 -22.84 -7.99 27.22
N ASN A 341 -22.19 -8.94 26.55
CA ASN A 341 -22.12 -10.33 27.01
C ASN A 341 -20.74 -10.96 26.80
N GLN A 342 -20.49 -12.03 27.55
CA GLN A 342 -19.22 -12.75 27.52
C GLN A 342 -18.93 -13.39 26.15
N VAL A 343 -19.96 -13.82 25.43
CA VAL A 343 -19.82 -14.48 24.12
C VAL A 343 -19.22 -13.52 23.08
N GLY A 344 -19.68 -12.26 23.07
CA GLY A 344 -19.10 -11.21 22.25
C GLY A 344 -17.62 -10.98 22.59
N LEU A 345 -17.29 -10.86 23.88
CA LEU A 345 -15.90 -10.68 24.33
C LEU A 345 -14.99 -11.83 23.89
N GLU A 346 -15.44 -13.08 24.02
CA GLU A 346 -14.69 -14.26 23.58
C GLU A 346 -14.41 -14.24 22.07
N LEU A 347 -15.41 -13.85 21.27
CA LEU A 347 -15.24 -13.69 19.82
C LEU A 347 -14.20 -12.63 19.48
N GLY A 348 -14.27 -11.47 20.12
CA GLY A 348 -13.34 -10.35 19.90
C GLY A 348 -11.90 -10.71 20.29
N LEU A 349 -11.72 -11.33 21.46
CA LEU A 349 -10.43 -11.82 21.93
C LEU A 349 -9.85 -12.90 21.02
N LYS A 350 -10.69 -13.83 20.54
CA LYS A 350 -10.29 -14.86 19.58
C LYS A 350 -9.83 -14.24 18.26
N GLN A 351 -10.56 -13.25 17.76
CA GLN A 351 -10.19 -12.52 16.55
C GLN A 351 -8.83 -11.82 16.71
N ALA A 352 -8.62 -11.10 17.81
CA ALA A 352 -7.34 -10.44 18.09
C ALA A 352 -6.18 -11.44 18.23
N SER A 353 -6.40 -12.53 18.97
CA SER A 353 -5.43 -13.62 19.16
C SER A 353 -5.02 -14.24 17.84
N SER A 354 -5.98 -14.53 16.96
CA SER A 354 -5.72 -15.14 15.64
C SER A 354 -4.80 -14.27 14.77
N ASN A 355 -4.99 -12.95 14.81
CA ASN A 355 -4.18 -11.99 14.07
C ASN A 355 -2.73 -11.96 14.59
N PHE A 356 -2.53 -11.92 15.91
CA PHE A 356 -1.18 -11.97 16.48
C PHE A 356 -0.51 -13.33 16.28
N ALA A 357 -1.23 -14.44 16.46
CA ALA A 357 -0.72 -15.78 16.20
C ALA A 357 -0.25 -15.93 14.75
N GLY A 358 -0.99 -15.34 13.79
CA GLY A 358 -0.59 -15.26 12.39
C GLY A 358 0.72 -14.48 12.17
N ALA A 359 1.05 -13.49 13.00
CA ALA A 359 2.33 -12.77 12.94
C ALA A 359 3.49 -13.59 13.53
N VAL A 360 3.24 -14.31 14.63
CA VAL A 360 4.20 -15.23 15.25
C VAL A 360 4.56 -16.37 14.30
N LYS A 361 3.55 -17.02 13.70
CA LYS A 361 3.74 -18.08 12.69
C LYS A 361 4.61 -17.63 11.52
N ARG A 362 4.47 -16.38 11.10
CA ARG A 362 5.25 -15.76 10.01
C ARG A 362 6.61 -15.21 10.46
N LYS A 363 7.02 -15.44 11.72
CA LYS A 363 8.27 -14.92 12.33
C LYS A 363 8.39 -13.40 12.20
N ARG A 364 7.26 -12.69 12.33
CA ARG A 364 7.18 -11.21 12.35
C ARG A 364 6.96 -10.65 13.75
N MET A 365 6.77 -11.52 14.73
CA MET A 365 6.54 -11.22 16.15
C MET A 365 7.11 -12.37 16.98
N SER A 366 7.68 -12.07 18.16
CA SER A 366 8.10 -13.10 19.12
C SER A 366 6.90 -13.62 19.90
N HIS A 367 7.04 -14.77 20.58
CA HIS A 367 5.97 -15.27 21.43
C HIS A 367 5.74 -14.38 22.66
N ASP A 368 6.81 -13.85 23.26
CA ASP A 368 6.73 -12.87 24.36
C ASP A 368 5.98 -11.59 23.96
N ASP A 369 6.28 -11.04 22.77
CA ASP A 369 5.55 -9.86 22.26
C ASP A 369 4.07 -10.17 22.01
N PHE A 370 3.74 -11.41 21.59
CA PHE A 370 2.36 -11.87 21.45
C PHE A 370 1.64 -11.86 22.79
N GLU A 371 2.22 -12.47 23.82
CA GLU A 371 1.61 -12.54 25.15
C GLU A 371 1.44 -11.14 25.76
N ARG A 372 2.48 -10.31 25.68
CA ARG A 372 2.45 -8.93 26.18
C ARG A 372 1.33 -8.12 25.52
N LYS A 373 1.19 -8.21 24.20
CA LYS A 373 0.15 -7.46 23.46
C LYS A 373 -1.25 -8.02 23.70
N MET A 374 -1.41 -9.34 23.81
CA MET A 374 -2.70 -9.94 24.16
C MET A 374 -3.16 -9.55 25.56
N ARG A 375 -2.27 -9.61 26.57
CA ARG A 375 -2.58 -9.19 27.94
C ARG A 375 -2.90 -7.70 28.07
N SER A 376 -2.54 -6.90 27.07
CA SER A 376 -2.84 -5.47 27.06
C SER A 376 -4.28 -5.14 26.66
N ILE A 377 -5.03 -6.10 26.12
CA ILE A 377 -6.45 -5.95 25.79
C ILE A 377 -7.26 -6.33 27.03
N SER A 378 -7.96 -5.36 27.61
CA SER A 378 -8.84 -5.59 28.76
C SER A 378 -10.27 -5.80 28.29
N ALA A 379 -10.82 -7.01 28.46
CA ALA A 379 -12.20 -7.35 28.07
C ALA A 379 -13.12 -7.27 29.29
N GLN A 380 -14.24 -6.55 29.17
CA GLN A 380 -15.21 -6.36 30.27
C GLN A 380 -16.61 -6.05 29.76
N THR A 381 -17.61 -6.10 30.65
CA THR A 381 -19.02 -5.80 30.31
C THR A 381 -19.49 -4.43 30.81
N ASP A 382 -18.68 -3.76 31.64
CA ASP A 382 -18.97 -2.46 32.23
C ASP A 382 -18.02 -1.35 31.73
N TYR A 383 -18.19 -0.14 32.26
CA TYR A 383 -17.44 1.06 31.87
C TYR A 383 -16.24 1.37 32.77
N ARG A 384 -15.78 0.46 33.65
CA ARG A 384 -14.63 0.73 34.52
C ARG A 384 -13.39 1.11 33.71
N GLY A 385 -12.70 2.19 34.09
CA GLY A 385 -11.49 2.66 33.42
C GLY A 385 -11.74 3.51 32.16
N PHE A 386 -13.00 3.73 31.74
CA PHE A 386 -13.31 4.61 30.61
C PHE A 386 -12.94 6.08 30.88
N GLU A 387 -12.89 6.50 32.15
CA GLU A 387 -12.38 7.79 32.62
C GLU A 387 -10.89 8.00 32.29
N HIS A 388 -10.19 6.96 31.85
CA HIS A 388 -8.79 7.01 31.43
C HIS A 388 -8.59 6.86 29.92
N THR A 389 -9.66 6.85 29.11
CA THR A 389 -9.56 6.68 27.65
C THR A 389 -9.45 8.01 26.91
N ASP A 390 -8.64 8.05 25.86
CA ASP A 390 -8.46 9.23 25.00
C ASP A 390 -9.28 9.12 23.71
N LEU A 391 -9.49 7.87 23.24
CA LEU A 391 -10.21 7.52 22.02
C LEU A 391 -11.14 6.33 22.27
N VAL A 392 -12.42 6.49 21.97
CA VAL A 392 -13.41 5.41 21.95
C VAL A 392 -13.86 5.15 20.52
N ILE A 393 -13.83 3.89 20.08
CA ILE A 393 -14.30 3.47 18.76
C ILE A 393 -15.50 2.52 18.93
N GLU A 394 -16.66 3.00 18.53
CA GLU A 394 -17.90 2.23 18.54
C GLU A 394 -17.98 1.31 17.31
N ALA A 395 -18.25 0.03 17.56
CA ALA A 395 -18.39 -1.05 16.58
C ALA A 395 -19.53 -2.00 16.99
N VAL A 396 -20.63 -1.45 17.49
CA VAL A 396 -21.88 -2.15 17.78
C VAL A 396 -22.72 -2.33 16.52
N VAL A 397 -23.90 -2.94 16.68
CA VAL A 397 -24.82 -3.24 15.58
C VAL A 397 -25.20 -1.98 14.77
N GLU A 398 -25.37 -2.17 13.46
CA GLU A 398 -25.67 -1.10 12.51
C GLU A 398 -27.15 -0.66 12.61
N ASN A 399 -27.49 0.04 13.69
CA ASN A 399 -28.80 0.60 13.97
C ASN A 399 -28.66 1.97 14.65
N MET A 400 -29.35 2.98 14.10
CA MET A 400 -29.23 4.37 14.54
C MET A 400 -29.63 4.57 16.01
N ASP A 401 -30.78 4.05 16.43
CA ASP A 401 -31.27 4.22 17.80
C ASP A 401 -30.34 3.58 18.83
N ILE A 402 -29.81 2.40 18.52
CA ILE A 402 -28.87 1.70 19.39
C ILE A 402 -27.57 2.51 19.50
N LYS A 403 -27.01 3.00 18.38
CA LYS A 403 -25.78 3.80 18.39
C LYS A 403 -25.97 5.10 19.19
N LYS A 404 -27.07 5.82 18.98
CA LYS A 404 -27.40 7.04 19.75
C LYS A 404 -27.46 6.76 21.26
N LYS A 405 -28.13 5.68 21.67
CA LYS A 405 -28.18 5.27 23.09
C LYS A 405 -26.80 4.96 23.65
N VAL A 406 -25.98 4.22 22.90
CA VAL A 406 -24.62 3.87 23.31
C VAL A 406 -23.74 5.11 23.45
N PHE A 407 -23.85 6.09 22.54
CA PHE A 407 -23.10 7.35 22.63
C PHE A 407 -23.53 8.19 23.82
N ALA A 408 -24.85 8.40 24.01
CA ALA A 408 -25.38 9.14 25.15
C ALA A 408 -24.96 8.51 26.49
N GLU A 409 -24.99 7.19 26.61
CA GLU A 409 -24.50 6.50 27.82
C GLU A 409 -22.99 6.68 27.99
N THR A 410 -22.21 6.42 26.95
CA THR A 410 -20.74 6.45 26.98
C THR A 410 -20.23 7.84 27.33
N GLU A 411 -20.87 8.90 26.84
CA GLU A 411 -20.47 10.28 27.09
C GLU A 411 -20.39 10.59 28.59
N THR A 412 -21.30 10.03 29.39
CA THR A 412 -21.33 10.20 30.85
C THR A 412 -20.25 9.41 31.60
N LYS A 413 -19.53 8.50 30.92
CA LYS A 413 -18.55 7.56 31.52
C LYS A 413 -17.12 7.86 31.14
N VAL A 414 -16.90 8.80 30.22
CA VAL A 414 -15.58 9.23 29.74
C VAL A 414 -15.26 10.63 30.25
N ARG A 415 -14.02 11.08 30.04
CA ARG A 415 -13.68 12.48 30.33
C ARG A 415 -14.29 13.40 29.28
N LYS A 416 -14.44 14.67 29.63
CA LYS A 416 -14.93 15.72 28.70
C LYS A 416 -14.05 15.87 27.48
N ASP A 417 -12.77 15.55 27.60
CA ASP A 417 -11.82 15.65 26.51
C ASP A 417 -11.76 14.37 25.65
N THR A 418 -12.32 13.23 26.06
CA THR A 418 -12.24 11.96 25.30
C THR A 418 -12.90 12.09 23.91
N ILE A 419 -12.20 11.65 22.86
CA ILE A 419 -12.75 11.60 21.49
C ILE A 419 -13.61 10.34 21.33
N LEU A 420 -14.82 10.52 20.81
CA LEU A 420 -15.76 9.44 20.52
C LEU A 420 -15.83 9.24 19.00
N THR A 421 -15.84 8.00 18.53
CA THR A 421 -15.96 7.71 17.09
C THR A 421 -16.87 6.54 16.81
N SER A 422 -17.49 6.53 15.62
CA SER A 422 -18.26 5.40 15.11
C SER A 422 -17.58 4.72 13.91
N ASN A 423 -17.49 3.40 13.94
CA ASN A 423 -17.11 2.56 12.79
C ASN A 423 -18.34 2.18 11.92
N THR A 424 -19.38 3.01 11.87
CA THR A 424 -20.49 2.80 10.93
C THR A 424 -19.99 2.79 9.49
N SER A 425 -20.68 2.07 8.61
CA SER A 425 -20.37 2.00 7.18
C SER A 425 -21.39 2.73 6.30
N SER A 426 -22.52 3.17 6.88
CA SER A 426 -23.65 3.69 6.10
C SER A 426 -24.55 4.67 6.83
N LEU A 427 -24.57 4.69 8.16
CA LEU A 427 -25.44 5.57 8.93
C LEU A 427 -24.84 6.98 9.01
N SER A 428 -25.71 8.01 8.99
CA SER A 428 -25.27 9.40 9.08
C SER A 428 -24.55 9.70 10.39
N VAL A 429 -23.33 10.19 10.28
CA VAL A 429 -22.53 10.67 11.41
C VAL A 429 -23.12 11.97 11.96
N GLN A 430 -23.65 12.83 11.10
CA GLN A 430 -24.38 14.03 11.50
C GLN A 430 -25.58 13.69 12.38
N GLU A 431 -26.36 12.67 12.02
CA GLU A 431 -27.50 12.25 12.82
C GLU A 431 -27.06 11.65 14.17
N MET A 432 -26.03 10.80 14.19
CA MET A 432 -25.51 10.24 15.43
C MET A 432 -24.97 11.31 16.39
N ALA A 433 -24.34 12.36 15.85
CA ALA A 433 -23.79 13.47 16.62
C ALA A 433 -24.86 14.20 17.46
N SER A 434 -26.14 14.16 17.05
CA SER A 434 -27.25 14.77 17.78
C SER A 434 -27.54 14.14 19.15
N ALA A 435 -27.02 12.93 19.42
CA ALA A 435 -27.19 12.25 20.70
C ALA A 435 -26.16 12.65 21.76
N LEU A 436 -25.16 13.47 21.39
CA LEU A 436 -24.10 13.92 22.28
C LEU A 436 -24.34 15.37 22.72
N GLU A 437 -24.01 15.68 23.97
CA GLU A 437 -24.01 17.04 24.51
C GLU A 437 -22.88 17.88 23.89
N ASP A 438 -21.68 17.29 23.79
CA ASP A 438 -20.54 17.89 23.10
C ASP A 438 -20.14 17.02 21.90
N ASN A 439 -20.69 17.38 20.74
CA ASN A 439 -20.36 16.72 19.49
C ASN A 439 -19.06 17.22 18.83
N SER A 440 -18.40 18.23 19.37
CA SER A 440 -17.15 18.74 18.80
C SER A 440 -15.99 17.72 18.85
N ARG A 441 -16.12 16.72 19.73
CA ARG A 441 -15.20 15.60 19.94
C ARG A 441 -15.69 14.28 19.34
N PHE A 442 -16.65 14.34 18.41
CA PHE A 442 -17.23 13.17 17.75
C PHE A 442 -16.93 13.15 16.24
N ALA A 443 -16.64 11.97 15.69
CA ALA A 443 -16.46 11.79 14.26
C ALA A 443 -16.75 10.35 13.83
N GLY A 444 -16.94 10.11 12.54
CA GLY A 444 -16.85 8.75 12.01
C GLY A 444 -15.39 8.33 11.84
N LEU A 445 -15.11 7.05 12.08
CA LEU A 445 -13.81 6.43 11.90
C LEU A 445 -14.00 5.03 11.31
N HIS A 446 -14.29 4.99 10.01
CA HIS A 446 -14.71 3.80 9.30
C HIS A 446 -13.51 2.97 8.83
N PHE A 447 -13.39 1.77 9.41
CA PHE A 447 -12.43 0.74 9.04
C PHE A 447 -13.06 -0.27 8.09
N PHE A 448 -12.27 -0.75 7.15
CA PHE A 448 -12.69 -1.79 6.20
C PHE A 448 -12.37 -3.19 6.74
N ASN A 449 -13.30 -4.12 6.55
CA ASN A 449 -13.13 -5.52 6.92
C ASN A 449 -12.29 -6.27 5.86
N PRO A 450 -11.26 -7.06 6.23
CA PRO A 450 -10.69 -7.22 7.58
C PRO A 450 -9.72 -6.12 8.00
N VAL A 451 -9.88 -5.60 9.23
CA VAL A 451 -9.09 -4.50 9.81
C VAL A 451 -7.58 -4.73 9.74
N HIS A 452 -7.11 -5.98 9.82
CA HIS A 452 -5.68 -6.29 9.78
C HIS A 452 -5.06 -6.27 8.38
N MET A 453 -5.88 -6.31 7.33
CA MET A 453 -5.48 -6.36 5.92
C MET A 453 -5.72 -5.03 5.21
N MET A 454 -6.87 -4.40 5.47
CA MET A 454 -7.31 -3.22 4.74
C MET A 454 -6.55 -1.97 5.19
N PRO A 455 -5.85 -1.24 4.30
CA PRO A 455 -5.02 -0.10 4.68
C PRO A 455 -5.80 1.19 4.93
N LEU A 456 -6.94 1.40 4.26
CA LEU A 456 -7.74 2.62 4.34
C LEU A 456 -8.51 2.75 5.66
N VAL A 457 -8.65 4.00 6.13
CA VAL A 457 -9.63 4.42 7.12
C VAL A 457 -10.26 5.74 6.65
N GLU A 458 -11.59 5.80 6.56
CA GLU A 458 -12.31 7.05 6.31
C GLU A 458 -12.57 7.75 7.63
N ILE A 459 -12.18 9.03 7.73
CA ILE A 459 -12.46 9.91 8.86
C ILE A 459 -13.62 10.82 8.44
N ILE A 460 -14.81 10.58 8.99
CA ILE A 460 -16.04 11.22 8.56
C ILE A 460 -16.32 12.44 9.43
N LYS A 461 -16.37 13.61 8.80
CA LYS A 461 -16.68 14.90 9.39
C LYS A 461 -18.17 15.16 9.36
N HIS A 462 -18.68 15.69 10.46
CA HIS A 462 -20.01 16.28 10.56
C HIS A 462 -19.85 17.77 10.91
N ASP A 463 -20.89 18.58 10.80
CA ASP A 463 -20.77 20.05 10.85
C ASP A 463 -20.24 20.61 12.18
N GLY A 464 -20.42 19.86 13.27
CA GLY A 464 -20.02 20.27 14.62
C GLY A 464 -18.61 19.84 15.03
N VAL A 465 -17.93 18.98 14.26
CA VAL A 465 -16.64 18.41 14.67
C VAL A 465 -15.53 19.46 14.70
N SER A 466 -14.70 19.42 15.73
CA SER A 466 -13.52 20.30 15.86
C SER A 466 -12.35 19.84 15.00
N ASP A 467 -11.52 20.80 14.55
CA ASP A 467 -10.26 20.50 13.85
C ASP A 467 -9.30 19.68 14.71
N GLU A 468 -9.26 19.94 16.03
CA GLU A 468 -8.48 19.15 17.00
C GLU A 468 -8.85 17.67 16.93
N THR A 469 -10.14 17.35 16.82
CA THR A 469 -10.60 15.96 16.74
C THR A 469 -10.16 15.30 15.44
N ILE A 470 -10.36 15.96 14.30
CA ILE A 470 -9.97 15.42 13.00
C ILE A 470 -8.45 15.24 12.90
N GLU A 471 -7.66 16.22 13.33
CA GLU A 471 -6.20 16.13 13.34
C GLU A 471 -5.70 15.02 14.29
N SER A 472 -6.29 14.89 15.48
CA SER A 472 -5.92 13.83 16.43
C SER A 472 -6.21 12.44 15.87
N LEU A 473 -7.34 12.28 15.18
CA LEU A 473 -7.69 11.02 14.51
C LEU A 473 -6.76 10.75 13.33
N TYR A 474 -6.50 11.74 12.49
CA TYR A 474 -5.59 11.64 11.34
C TYR A 474 -4.20 11.18 11.79
N ASP A 475 -3.60 11.86 12.77
CA ASP A 475 -2.30 11.52 13.33
C ASP A 475 -2.27 10.11 13.91
N TRP A 476 -3.35 9.71 14.59
CA TRP A 476 -3.46 8.36 15.15
C TRP A 476 -3.57 7.31 14.05
N VAL A 477 -4.38 7.52 13.00
CA VAL A 477 -4.50 6.62 11.84
C VAL A 477 -3.15 6.44 11.14
N VAL A 478 -2.42 7.52 10.90
CA VAL A 478 -1.05 7.47 10.33
C VAL A 478 -0.11 6.69 11.25
N LYS A 479 -0.15 6.97 12.57
CA LYS A 479 0.69 6.29 13.58
C LYS A 479 0.45 4.79 13.61
N VAL A 480 -0.80 4.33 13.47
CA VAL A 480 -1.13 2.90 13.41
C VAL A 480 -0.88 2.25 12.04
N LYS A 481 -0.26 3.00 11.11
CA LYS A 481 0.13 2.59 9.75
C LYS A 481 -1.06 2.25 8.88
N LYS A 482 -2.11 3.06 9.01
CA LYS A 482 -3.27 3.10 8.13
C LYS A 482 -3.21 4.38 7.29
N THR A 483 -3.96 4.39 6.21
CA THR A 483 -4.06 5.52 5.28
C THR A 483 -5.35 6.27 5.59
N PRO A 484 -5.28 7.48 6.18
CA PRO A 484 -6.48 8.29 6.42
C PRO A 484 -6.98 8.94 5.13
N VAL A 485 -8.30 8.96 4.94
CA VAL A 485 -8.97 9.87 4.00
C VAL A 485 -10.04 10.61 4.78
N VAL A 486 -9.99 11.94 4.77
CA VAL A 486 -10.98 12.77 5.45
C VAL A 486 -12.14 13.02 4.47
N VAL A 487 -13.35 12.71 4.91
CA VAL A 487 -14.57 12.85 4.10
C VAL A 487 -15.63 13.59 4.90
N ASN A 488 -16.50 14.34 4.24
CA ASN A 488 -17.70 14.87 4.88
C ASN A 488 -18.81 13.80 4.92
N ASP A 489 -19.71 13.91 5.91
CA ASP A 489 -20.84 13.01 6.06
C ASP A 489 -21.75 13.05 4.83
N GLY A 490 -22.22 11.88 4.42
CA GLY A 490 -23.07 11.71 3.26
C GLY A 490 -23.42 10.23 3.05
N PRO A 491 -24.49 9.93 2.30
CA PRO A 491 -24.93 8.56 2.08
C PRO A 491 -23.81 7.69 1.47
N GLY A 492 -23.35 6.70 2.23
CA GLY A 492 -22.26 5.81 1.80
C GLY A 492 -20.85 6.43 1.79
N PHE A 493 -20.68 7.60 2.40
CA PHE A 493 -19.41 8.34 2.49
C PHE A 493 -18.73 8.50 1.12
N LEU A 494 -17.47 8.08 0.98
CA LEU A 494 -16.74 8.11 -0.29
C LEU A 494 -16.73 6.74 -0.97
N VAL A 495 -16.17 5.72 -0.31
CA VAL A 495 -15.90 4.43 -0.98
C VAL A 495 -17.20 3.68 -1.33
N ASN A 496 -18.13 3.53 -0.39
CA ASN A 496 -19.36 2.78 -0.65
C ASN A 496 -20.23 3.49 -1.68
N ARG A 497 -20.32 4.82 -1.57
CA ARG A 497 -21.02 5.69 -2.51
C ARG A 497 -20.55 5.50 -3.96
N ILE A 498 -19.24 5.50 -4.20
CA ILE A 498 -18.66 5.31 -5.53
C ILE A 498 -18.76 3.84 -5.99
N LEU A 499 -18.70 2.88 -5.07
CA LEU A 499 -18.79 1.45 -5.42
C LEU A 499 -20.21 1.03 -5.85
N MET A 500 -21.27 1.72 -5.41
CA MET A 500 -22.64 1.32 -5.73
C MET A 500 -22.98 1.38 -7.22
N PRO A 501 -22.68 2.44 -7.98
CA PRO A 501 -22.91 2.45 -9.42
C PRO A 501 -22.22 1.29 -10.16
N TYR A 502 -21.00 0.95 -9.74
CA TYR A 502 -20.26 -0.19 -10.27
C TYR A 502 -21.01 -1.53 -10.06
N MET A 503 -21.59 -1.72 -8.87
CA MET A 503 -22.37 -2.92 -8.54
C MET A 503 -23.75 -2.94 -9.21
N ASN A 504 -24.44 -1.81 -9.20
CA ASN A 504 -25.76 -1.67 -9.80
C ASN A 504 -25.70 -1.95 -11.30
N GLU A 505 -24.70 -1.38 -11.98
CA GLU A 505 -24.53 -1.57 -13.42
C GLU A 505 -24.20 -3.02 -13.80
N ALA A 506 -23.38 -3.71 -13.01
CA ALA A 506 -23.12 -5.13 -13.21
C ALA A 506 -24.42 -5.96 -13.17
N GLY A 507 -25.32 -5.66 -12.23
CA GLY A 507 -26.60 -6.35 -12.19
C GLY A 507 -27.58 -5.91 -13.29
N PHE A 508 -27.55 -4.65 -13.75
CA PHE A 508 -28.34 -4.25 -14.93
C PHE A 508 -27.87 -4.94 -16.22
N LEU A 509 -26.56 -5.12 -16.40
CA LEU A 509 -26.03 -5.92 -17.52
C LEU A 509 -26.50 -7.37 -17.45
N LEU A 510 -26.61 -7.94 -16.24
CA LEU A 510 -27.18 -9.26 -16.05
C LEU A 510 -28.67 -9.31 -16.39
N GLU A 511 -29.45 -8.29 -15.99
CA GLU A 511 -30.87 -8.16 -16.39
C GLU A 511 -31.04 -8.05 -17.92
N GLU A 512 -30.12 -7.37 -18.60
CA GLU A 512 -30.06 -7.31 -20.06
C GLU A 512 -29.62 -8.62 -20.73
N GLY A 513 -29.29 -9.66 -19.95
CA GLY A 513 -28.93 -11.00 -20.43
C GLY A 513 -27.45 -11.19 -20.75
N VAL A 514 -26.55 -10.36 -20.19
CA VAL A 514 -25.09 -10.60 -20.24
C VAL A 514 -24.71 -11.60 -19.14
N SER A 515 -23.81 -12.55 -19.44
CA SER A 515 -23.48 -13.59 -18.47
C SER A 515 -22.66 -13.06 -17.28
N ILE A 516 -22.91 -13.60 -16.07
CA ILE A 516 -22.11 -13.30 -14.86
C ILE A 516 -20.61 -13.49 -15.12
N LYS A 517 -20.25 -14.56 -15.84
CA LYS A 517 -18.87 -14.87 -16.17
C LYS A 517 -18.23 -13.77 -17.02
N ASP A 518 -18.90 -13.30 -18.07
CA ASP A 518 -18.35 -12.27 -18.95
C ASP A 518 -18.20 -10.93 -18.21
N ILE A 519 -19.14 -10.61 -17.32
CA ILE A 519 -19.08 -9.40 -16.48
C ILE A 519 -17.91 -9.45 -15.49
N ASP A 520 -17.78 -10.56 -14.75
CA ASP A 520 -16.69 -10.75 -13.79
C ASP A 520 -15.32 -10.78 -14.50
N ASP A 521 -15.20 -11.52 -15.60
CA ASP A 521 -13.95 -11.60 -16.38
C ASP A 521 -13.56 -10.24 -16.97
N ALA A 522 -14.51 -9.46 -17.49
CA ALA A 522 -14.24 -8.12 -18.01
C ALA A 522 -13.66 -7.20 -16.92
N CYS A 523 -14.16 -7.26 -15.70
CA CYS A 523 -13.62 -6.48 -14.58
C CYS A 523 -12.24 -7.02 -14.10
N LEU A 524 -12.06 -8.35 -14.09
CA LEU A 524 -10.77 -8.96 -13.74
C LEU A 524 -9.68 -8.61 -14.77
N ASN A 525 -10.04 -8.60 -16.05
CA ASN A 525 -9.17 -8.23 -17.17
C ASN A 525 -8.92 -6.71 -17.24
N PHE A 526 -9.84 -5.89 -16.73
CA PHE A 526 -9.57 -4.47 -16.49
C PHE A 526 -8.47 -4.27 -15.45
N GLY A 527 -8.38 -5.19 -14.48
CA GLY A 527 -7.36 -5.21 -13.42
C GLY A 527 -7.93 -5.33 -12.01
N MET A 528 -9.26 -5.39 -11.84
CA MET A 528 -9.88 -5.47 -10.52
C MET A 528 -9.46 -6.76 -9.78
N PRO A 529 -9.36 -6.75 -8.44
CA PRO A 529 -8.97 -7.92 -7.67
C PRO A 529 -10.03 -9.03 -7.72
N MET A 530 -11.31 -8.65 -7.84
CA MET A 530 -12.47 -9.53 -7.95
C MET A 530 -13.46 -8.95 -8.96
N GLY A 531 -14.23 -9.79 -9.63
CA GLY A 531 -15.40 -9.34 -10.39
C GLY A 531 -16.55 -8.88 -9.48
N PRO A 532 -17.50 -8.09 -9.97
CA PRO A 532 -18.56 -7.50 -9.16
C PRO A 532 -19.42 -8.54 -8.43
N PHE A 533 -19.79 -9.65 -9.07
CA PHE A 533 -20.63 -10.67 -8.42
C PHE A 533 -19.84 -11.44 -7.36
N ARG A 534 -18.58 -11.79 -7.64
CA ARG A 534 -17.70 -12.39 -6.64
C ARG A 534 -17.43 -11.46 -5.45
N LEU A 535 -17.31 -10.15 -5.70
CA LEU A 535 -17.13 -9.14 -4.67
C LEU A 535 -18.39 -8.99 -3.81
N LEU A 536 -19.58 -8.97 -4.41
CA LEU A 536 -20.84 -8.92 -3.67
C LEU A 536 -21.03 -10.14 -2.76
N ASP A 537 -20.62 -11.34 -3.19
CA ASP A 537 -20.59 -12.52 -2.33
C ASP A 537 -19.59 -12.39 -1.15
N GLU A 538 -18.45 -11.69 -1.35
CA GLU A 538 -17.44 -11.49 -0.31
C GLU A 538 -17.93 -10.50 0.76
N VAL A 539 -18.60 -9.42 0.33
CA VAL A 539 -19.21 -8.42 1.21
C VAL A 539 -20.42 -9.00 1.95
N GLY A 540 -21.23 -9.78 1.23
CA GLY A 540 -22.51 -10.30 1.68
C GLY A 540 -23.66 -9.58 0.98
N ILE A 541 -24.51 -10.35 0.29
CA ILE A 541 -25.61 -9.81 -0.53
C ILE A 541 -26.63 -9.05 0.33
N ASP A 542 -26.86 -9.48 1.57
CA ASP A 542 -27.78 -8.84 2.52
C ASP A 542 -27.24 -7.52 3.08
N VAL A 543 -25.92 -7.42 3.24
CA VAL A 543 -25.27 -6.17 3.61
C VAL A 543 -25.35 -5.19 2.44
N GLY A 544 -25.08 -5.67 1.23
CA GLY A 544 -25.21 -4.89 -0.01
C GLY A 544 -26.61 -4.31 -0.19
N ASP A 545 -27.68 -5.11 -0.02
CA ASP A 545 -29.07 -4.65 -0.14
C ASP A 545 -29.42 -3.55 0.89
N LYS A 546 -28.96 -3.68 2.14
CA LYS A 546 -29.17 -2.65 3.17
C LYS A 546 -28.47 -1.33 2.82
N VAL A 547 -27.20 -1.41 2.42
CA VAL A 547 -26.41 -0.22 2.05
C VAL A 547 -26.98 0.45 0.80
N SER A 548 -27.41 -0.35 -0.18
CA SER A 548 -28.04 0.14 -1.41
C SER A 548 -29.31 0.95 -1.11
N LYS A 549 -30.16 0.48 -0.18
CA LYS A 549 -31.36 1.23 0.25
C LYS A 549 -31.02 2.59 0.85
N ILE A 550 -30.05 2.63 1.76
CA ILE A 550 -29.61 3.88 2.42
C ILE A 550 -29.09 4.88 1.38
N ILE A 551 -28.27 4.41 0.43
CA ILE A 551 -27.71 5.27 -0.62
C ILE A 551 -28.80 5.75 -1.58
N TYR A 552 -29.76 4.89 -1.95
CA TYR A 552 -30.89 5.27 -2.78
C TYR A 552 -31.81 6.28 -2.09
N GLU A 553 -32.12 6.11 -0.80
CA GLU A 553 -32.91 7.07 -0.03
C GLU A 553 -32.25 8.46 0.02
N GLY A 554 -30.92 8.51 0.07
CA GLY A 554 -30.17 9.76 0.10
C GLY A 554 -29.89 10.42 -1.27
N LEU A 555 -29.72 9.63 -2.34
CA LEU A 555 -29.23 10.10 -3.65
C LEU A 555 -30.19 9.86 -4.82
N GLY A 556 -31.28 9.13 -4.59
CA GLY A 556 -32.37 8.90 -5.55
C GLY A 556 -32.02 8.00 -6.75
N GLU A 557 -32.73 8.23 -7.85
CA GLU A 557 -32.78 7.36 -9.04
C GLU A 557 -31.42 7.01 -9.66
N ARG A 558 -30.41 7.89 -9.58
CA ARG A 558 -29.08 7.58 -10.14
C ARG A 558 -28.38 6.44 -9.41
N GLN A 559 -28.81 6.12 -8.19
CA GLN A 559 -28.30 5.02 -7.35
C GLN A 559 -29.28 3.84 -7.27
N ALA A 560 -30.32 3.81 -8.13
CA ALA A 560 -31.28 2.72 -8.16
C ALA A 560 -30.59 1.37 -8.43
N SER A 561 -30.95 0.37 -7.61
CA SER A 561 -30.51 -1.00 -7.80
C SER A 561 -31.53 -1.78 -8.63
N ASN A 562 -31.06 -2.86 -9.26
CA ASN A 562 -31.91 -3.88 -9.88
C ASN A 562 -32.63 -4.77 -8.84
N GLY A 563 -33.49 -5.67 -9.32
CA GLY A 563 -34.26 -6.59 -8.47
C GLY A 563 -33.51 -7.87 -8.04
N ILE A 564 -32.32 -8.12 -8.58
CA ILE A 564 -31.59 -9.41 -8.43
C ILE A 564 -31.20 -9.66 -6.97
N GLY A 565 -30.71 -8.63 -6.27
CA GLY A 565 -30.32 -8.76 -4.86
C GLY A 565 -31.45 -9.33 -4.00
N LYS A 566 -32.68 -8.83 -4.18
CA LYS A 566 -33.86 -9.29 -3.43
C LYS A 566 -34.20 -10.76 -3.71
N GLN A 567 -34.14 -11.18 -4.97
CA GLN A 567 -34.38 -12.59 -5.36
C GLN A 567 -33.38 -13.54 -4.69
N MET A 568 -32.11 -13.13 -4.59
CA MET A 568 -31.06 -13.90 -3.91
C MET A 568 -31.32 -14.00 -2.40
N LEU A 569 -31.79 -12.91 -1.78
CA LEU A 569 -32.12 -12.89 -0.35
C LEU A 569 -33.29 -13.80 0.03
N GLU A 570 -34.31 -13.87 -0.81
CA GLU A 570 -35.47 -14.78 -0.62
C GLU A 570 -35.06 -16.26 -0.56
N LYS A 571 -33.92 -16.60 -1.16
CA LYS A 571 -33.34 -17.96 -1.20
C LYS A 571 -32.22 -18.17 -0.18
N GLU A 572 -32.02 -17.19 0.68
CA GLU A 572 -30.93 -17.14 1.65
C GLU A 572 -29.55 -17.31 1.00
N PHE A 573 -29.38 -16.83 -0.24
CA PHE A 573 -28.07 -16.77 -0.88
C PHE A 573 -27.39 -15.50 -0.43
N PHE A 574 -26.58 -15.60 0.63
CA PHE A 574 -25.93 -14.45 1.24
C PHE A 574 -24.45 -14.32 0.87
N GLY A 575 -23.91 -15.24 0.08
CA GLY A 575 -22.51 -15.23 -0.35
C GLY A 575 -21.62 -16.08 0.55
N LYS A 576 -20.39 -15.62 0.76
CA LYS A 576 -19.34 -16.36 1.46
C LYS A 576 -19.70 -16.68 2.91
N LYS A 577 -20.45 -15.81 3.58
CA LYS A 577 -20.76 -15.96 5.02
C LYS A 577 -21.59 -17.20 5.35
N ASN A 578 -22.40 -17.69 4.41
CA ASN A 578 -23.16 -18.93 4.55
C ASN A 578 -22.83 -19.94 3.44
N ALA A 579 -21.66 -19.76 2.82
CA ALA A 579 -21.09 -20.60 1.77
C ALA A 579 -21.90 -20.71 0.45
N LYS A 580 -22.96 -19.92 0.26
CA LYS A 580 -23.81 -19.94 -0.93
C LYS A 580 -24.24 -18.53 -1.35
N GLY A 581 -23.87 -18.12 -2.56
CA GLY A 581 -24.23 -16.83 -3.18
C GLY A 581 -24.40 -16.98 -4.69
N PHE A 582 -23.83 -16.08 -5.48
CA PHE A 582 -23.61 -16.29 -6.91
C PHE A 582 -22.63 -17.45 -7.15
N TYR A 583 -21.72 -17.68 -6.21
CA TYR A 583 -20.78 -18.80 -6.20
C TYR A 583 -20.96 -19.65 -4.94
N LEU A 584 -20.40 -20.86 -4.97
CA LEU A 584 -20.31 -21.76 -3.82
C LEU A 584 -18.94 -21.62 -3.16
N TYR A 585 -18.88 -21.86 -1.84
CA TYR A 585 -17.66 -21.75 -1.05
C TYR A 585 -17.38 -23.00 -0.22
N ASP A 586 -16.10 -23.32 -0.02
CA ASP A 586 -15.67 -24.35 0.93
C ASP A 586 -15.66 -23.82 2.38
N GLU A 587 -15.38 -24.71 3.34
CA GLU A 587 -15.25 -24.34 4.76
C GLU A 587 -14.15 -23.31 5.04
N LYS A 588 -13.20 -23.14 4.11
CA LYS A 588 -12.12 -22.16 4.19
C LYS A 588 -12.50 -20.85 3.47
N GLY A 589 -13.73 -20.74 2.99
CA GLY A 589 -14.27 -19.58 2.29
C GLY A 589 -13.64 -19.36 0.90
N LYS A 590 -13.12 -20.41 0.27
CA LYS A 590 -12.63 -20.36 -1.11
C LYS A 590 -13.74 -20.71 -2.09
N PRO A 591 -13.82 -20.02 -3.24
CA PRO A 591 -14.82 -20.34 -4.25
C PRO A 591 -14.58 -21.73 -4.84
N THR A 592 -15.62 -22.55 -4.90
CA THR A 592 -15.60 -23.92 -5.45
C THR A 592 -16.23 -24.01 -6.84
N GLY A 593 -16.96 -22.99 -7.26
CA GLY A 593 -17.59 -22.91 -8.58
C GLY A 593 -18.84 -22.03 -8.59
N PRO A 594 -19.51 -21.89 -9.75
CA PRO A 594 -20.78 -21.18 -9.84
C PRO A 594 -21.87 -21.89 -9.04
N ASN A 595 -22.77 -21.13 -8.42
CA ASN A 595 -23.97 -21.67 -7.81
C ASN A 595 -25.04 -21.83 -8.90
N GLN A 596 -25.18 -23.04 -9.45
CA GLN A 596 -26.11 -23.29 -10.56
C GLN A 596 -27.57 -23.06 -10.16
N GLU A 597 -27.93 -23.23 -8.89
CA GLU A 597 -29.28 -22.92 -8.39
C GLU A 597 -29.57 -21.42 -8.52
N ALA A 598 -28.63 -20.58 -8.08
CA ALA A 598 -28.72 -19.12 -8.26
C ALA A 598 -28.68 -18.72 -9.74
N TRP A 599 -27.80 -19.32 -10.54
CA TRP A 599 -27.68 -18.91 -11.94
C TRP A 599 -28.91 -19.29 -12.77
N ASN A 600 -29.62 -20.36 -12.40
CA ASN A 600 -30.82 -20.81 -13.11
C ASN A 600 -32.07 -19.96 -12.81
N MET A 601 -32.13 -19.25 -11.67
CA MET A 601 -33.23 -18.33 -11.36
C MET A 601 -33.04 -16.95 -11.98
N LEU A 602 -31.81 -16.58 -12.32
CA LEU A 602 -31.46 -15.29 -12.90
C LEU A 602 -31.72 -15.27 -14.41
N PRO A 603 -31.83 -14.08 -15.02
CA PRO A 603 -32.00 -13.95 -16.46
C PRO A 603 -30.96 -14.77 -17.24
N LYS A 604 -31.43 -15.58 -18.19
CA LYS A 604 -30.55 -16.41 -19.00
C LYS A 604 -29.69 -15.54 -19.90
N ALA A 605 -28.44 -15.95 -20.08
CA ALA A 605 -27.54 -15.31 -21.03
C ALA A 605 -28.14 -15.33 -22.44
N SER A 606 -28.47 -14.16 -22.96
CA SER A 606 -29.13 -13.95 -24.25
C SER A 606 -28.46 -12.85 -25.08
N LYS A 607 -27.62 -12.03 -24.44
CA LYS A 607 -26.92 -10.90 -25.03
C LYS A 607 -25.42 -11.06 -24.86
N LYS A 608 -24.69 -10.89 -25.96
CA LYS A 608 -23.22 -10.90 -25.96
C LYS A 608 -22.72 -9.50 -26.29
N LEU A 609 -22.05 -8.88 -25.33
CA LEU A 609 -21.39 -7.59 -25.50
C LEU A 609 -19.88 -7.78 -25.64
N SER A 610 -19.21 -6.80 -26.21
CA SER A 610 -17.75 -6.77 -26.20
C SER A 610 -17.24 -6.51 -24.78
N GLU A 611 -16.05 -7.03 -24.45
CA GLU A 611 -15.44 -6.80 -23.13
C GLU A 611 -15.24 -5.30 -22.84
N THR A 612 -14.83 -4.53 -23.84
CA THR A 612 -14.67 -3.09 -23.74
C THR A 612 -15.99 -2.38 -23.47
N GLU A 613 -17.08 -2.78 -24.11
CA GLU A 613 -18.41 -2.21 -23.84
C GLU A 613 -18.88 -2.53 -22.42
N ILE A 614 -18.68 -3.76 -21.94
CA ILE A 614 -18.97 -4.14 -20.55
C ILE A 614 -18.17 -3.27 -19.57
N GLN A 615 -16.86 -3.10 -19.80
CA GLN A 615 -16.01 -2.25 -18.98
C GLN A 615 -16.49 -0.80 -18.99
N MET A 616 -16.78 -0.23 -20.17
CA MET A 616 -17.25 1.16 -20.27
C MET A 616 -18.60 1.34 -19.56
N ARG A 617 -19.54 0.42 -19.75
CA ARG A 617 -20.83 0.43 -19.06
C ARG A 617 -20.62 0.49 -17.54
N ILE A 618 -19.76 -0.36 -16.99
CA ILE A 618 -19.52 -0.48 -15.54
C ILE A 618 -18.74 0.71 -14.95
N PHE A 619 -17.67 1.14 -15.60
CA PHE A 619 -16.76 2.15 -15.02
C PHE A 619 -17.22 3.59 -15.26
N LEU A 620 -17.99 3.89 -16.32
CA LEU A 620 -18.47 5.26 -16.55
C LEU A 620 -19.35 5.79 -15.42
N PRO A 621 -20.40 5.09 -14.93
CA PRO A 621 -21.20 5.54 -13.80
C PRO A 621 -20.36 5.70 -12.53
N MET A 622 -19.36 4.83 -12.35
CA MET A 622 -18.43 4.91 -11.23
C MET A 622 -17.56 6.18 -11.28
N ILE A 623 -17.02 6.53 -12.46
CA ILE A 623 -16.26 7.78 -12.69
C ILE A 623 -17.17 8.99 -12.48
N ASN A 624 -18.41 8.93 -12.97
CA ASN A 624 -19.37 10.01 -12.83
C ASN A 624 -19.74 10.28 -11.37
N GLU A 625 -19.96 9.23 -10.58
CA GLU A 625 -20.23 9.36 -9.16
C GLU A 625 -18.99 9.86 -8.41
N ALA A 626 -17.79 9.40 -8.78
CA ALA A 626 -16.54 9.93 -8.22
C ALA A 626 -16.38 11.44 -8.46
N ALA A 627 -16.69 11.93 -9.67
CA ALA A 627 -16.71 13.36 -9.95
C ALA A 627 -17.79 14.10 -9.14
N THR A 628 -18.98 13.50 -8.99
CA THR A 628 -20.05 14.05 -8.15
C THR A 628 -19.62 14.17 -6.68
N THR A 629 -18.83 13.23 -6.14
CA THR A 629 -18.36 13.34 -4.75
C THR A 629 -17.47 14.57 -4.51
N LEU A 630 -16.80 15.09 -5.55
CA LEU A 630 -16.08 16.36 -5.49
C LEU A 630 -17.04 17.56 -5.54
N GLU A 631 -18.08 17.51 -6.38
CA GLU A 631 -19.11 18.56 -6.47
C GLU A 631 -19.87 18.73 -5.16
N ASP A 632 -20.29 17.60 -4.58
CA ASP A 632 -21.01 17.53 -3.31
C ASP A 632 -20.10 17.83 -2.11
N LYS A 633 -18.80 18.05 -2.36
CA LYS A 633 -17.77 18.30 -1.34
C LYS A 633 -17.70 17.20 -0.30
N ILE A 634 -18.00 15.94 -0.67
CA ILE A 634 -17.71 14.80 0.20
C ILE A 634 -16.20 14.70 0.42
N VAL A 635 -15.42 14.93 -0.63
CA VAL A 635 -13.97 15.12 -0.57
C VAL A 635 -13.58 16.37 -1.35
N ALA A 636 -12.46 16.97 -0.97
CA ALA A 636 -12.01 18.22 -1.56
C ALA A 636 -11.19 18.02 -2.85
N LYS A 637 -10.44 16.92 -2.96
CA LYS A 637 -9.43 16.76 -4.00
C LYS A 637 -9.50 15.38 -4.66
N ALA A 638 -9.18 15.32 -5.96
CA ALA A 638 -9.17 14.07 -6.72
C ALA A 638 -8.25 13.00 -6.11
N LYS A 639 -7.16 13.42 -5.47
CA LYS A 639 -6.23 12.52 -4.77
C LYS A 639 -6.90 11.71 -3.66
N ASP A 640 -7.89 12.27 -2.97
CA ASP A 640 -8.55 11.61 -1.84
C ASP A 640 -9.49 10.51 -2.34
N VAL A 641 -10.17 10.76 -3.47
CA VAL A 641 -10.95 9.76 -4.22
C VAL A 641 -10.05 8.59 -4.61
N ASP A 642 -8.94 8.87 -5.28
CA ASP A 642 -8.05 7.82 -5.79
C ASP A 642 -7.40 7.02 -4.66
N LEU A 643 -6.95 7.69 -3.60
CA LEU A 643 -6.42 7.05 -2.41
C LEU A 643 -7.47 6.13 -1.77
N GLY A 644 -8.71 6.62 -1.62
CA GLY A 644 -9.85 5.86 -1.11
C GLY A 644 -10.14 4.61 -1.94
N LEU A 645 -10.18 4.71 -3.26
CA LEU A 645 -10.53 3.57 -4.10
C LEU A 645 -9.39 2.55 -4.24
N ILE A 646 -8.14 3.00 -4.34
CA ILE A 646 -6.98 2.10 -4.39
C ILE A 646 -6.87 1.28 -3.10
N PHE A 647 -7.04 1.92 -1.94
CA PHE A 647 -6.83 1.29 -0.64
C PHE A 647 -8.09 0.70 0.00
N GLY A 648 -9.27 1.11 -0.46
CA GLY A 648 -10.58 0.62 0.01
C GLY A 648 -11.07 -0.58 -0.79
N ILE A 649 -11.15 -0.47 -2.12
CA ILE A 649 -11.71 -1.52 -3.00
C ILE A 649 -10.65 -2.23 -3.86
N GLY A 650 -9.41 -1.74 -3.83
CA GLY A 650 -8.32 -2.30 -4.62
C GLY A 650 -8.37 -1.89 -6.09
N PHE A 651 -8.80 -0.65 -6.38
CA PHE A 651 -8.74 -0.12 -7.75
C PHE A 651 -7.32 -0.29 -8.34
N PRO A 652 -7.16 -0.70 -9.61
CA PRO A 652 -5.89 -1.23 -10.10
C PRO A 652 -4.74 -0.21 -10.03
N PRO A 653 -3.69 -0.43 -9.21
CA PRO A 653 -2.63 0.57 -9.00
C PRO A 653 -1.87 0.96 -10.26
N PHE A 654 -1.70 0.04 -11.22
CA PHE A 654 -1.03 0.34 -12.49
C PHE A 654 -1.82 1.35 -13.38
N ARG A 655 -3.06 1.68 -13.01
CA ARG A 655 -3.90 2.72 -13.64
C ARG A 655 -3.89 4.04 -12.86
N GLY A 656 -3.19 4.12 -11.72
CA GLY A 656 -2.95 5.37 -10.98
C GLY A 656 -4.07 5.81 -10.03
N GLY A 657 -5.31 5.33 -10.23
CA GLY A 657 -6.50 5.78 -9.52
C GLY A 657 -7.68 5.89 -10.48
N LEU A 658 -8.91 6.00 -10.00
CA LEU A 658 -10.10 6.07 -10.85
C LEU A 658 -10.14 7.39 -11.63
N LEU A 659 -9.94 8.52 -10.95
CA LEU A 659 -9.92 9.84 -11.58
C LEU A 659 -8.63 10.05 -12.38
N ARG A 660 -7.49 9.53 -11.89
CA ARG A 660 -6.26 9.52 -12.69
C ARG A 660 -6.43 8.72 -13.98
N TYR A 661 -7.09 7.56 -13.93
CA TYR A 661 -7.44 6.79 -15.11
C TYR A 661 -8.38 7.56 -16.04
N ALA A 662 -9.36 8.28 -15.50
CA ALA A 662 -10.24 9.12 -16.31
C ALA A 662 -9.44 10.20 -17.07
N ASP A 663 -8.49 10.85 -16.41
CA ASP A 663 -7.58 11.81 -17.05
C ASP A 663 -6.78 11.18 -18.18
N THR A 664 -6.22 9.97 -18.00
CA THR A 664 -5.44 9.30 -19.06
C THR A 664 -6.29 8.83 -20.23
N GLN A 665 -7.60 8.59 -20.03
CA GLN A 665 -8.54 8.26 -21.11
C GLN A 665 -9.03 9.50 -21.89
N GLY A 666 -8.91 10.69 -21.30
CA GLY A 666 -9.42 11.96 -21.82
C GLY A 666 -10.87 12.23 -21.41
N ILE A 667 -11.07 13.30 -20.63
CA ILE A 667 -12.38 13.63 -20.03
C ILE A 667 -13.46 13.90 -21.09
N ALA A 668 -13.14 14.63 -22.16
CA ALA A 668 -14.07 14.89 -23.26
C ALA A 668 -14.57 13.61 -23.92
N ARG A 669 -13.67 12.65 -24.19
CA ARG A 669 -14.03 11.33 -24.73
C ARG A 669 -14.96 10.57 -23.79
N LEU A 670 -14.68 10.59 -22.48
CA LEU A 670 -15.52 9.89 -21.50
C LEU A 670 -16.91 10.52 -21.40
N ARG A 671 -17.00 11.86 -21.41
CA ARG A 671 -18.28 12.58 -21.45
C ARG A 671 -19.11 12.19 -22.68
N ASP A 672 -18.49 12.12 -23.85
CA ASP A 672 -19.21 11.80 -25.09
C ASP A 672 -19.74 10.34 -25.07
N GLU A 673 -18.97 9.39 -24.54
CA GLU A 673 -19.44 8.01 -24.33
C GLU A 673 -20.56 7.94 -23.25
N MET A 674 -20.47 8.74 -22.19
CA MET A 674 -21.54 8.87 -21.19
C MET A 674 -22.84 9.37 -21.83
N LEU A 675 -22.78 10.41 -22.66
CA LEU A 675 -23.95 10.94 -23.38
C LEU A 675 -24.57 9.88 -24.31
N LYS A 676 -23.74 9.13 -25.04
CA LYS A 676 -24.20 8.04 -25.90
C LYS A 676 -24.93 6.94 -25.12
N PHE A 677 -24.41 6.52 -23.96
CA PHE A 677 -25.12 5.56 -23.10
C PHE A 677 -26.34 6.17 -22.40
N SER A 678 -26.33 7.47 -22.12
CA SER A 678 -27.50 8.19 -21.59
C SER A 678 -28.70 8.09 -22.56
N GLU A 679 -28.45 8.20 -23.86
CA GLU A 679 -29.48 8.07 -24.90
C GLU A 679 -29.88 6.62 -25.17
N SER A 680 -28.91 5.72 -25.27
CA SER A 680 -29.15 4.34 -25.73
C SER A 680 -29.50 3.35 -24.62
N VAL A 681 -29.18 3.67 -23.36
CA VAL A 681 -29.31 2.75 -22.22
C VAL A 681 -30.17 3.36 -21.12
N SER A 682 -29.73 4.48 -20.54
CA SER A 682 -30.45 5.10 -19.41
C SER A 682 -29.93 6.48 -19.09
N LYS A 683 -30.83 7.47 -19.16
CA LYS A 683 -30.52 8.84 -18.76
C LYS A 683 -30.13 8.95 -17.29
N ALA A 684 -30.80 8.23 -16.40
CA ALA A 684 -30.54 8.31 -14.96
C ALA A 684 -29.14 7.82 -14.57
N ARG A 685 -28.58 6.84 -15.29
CA ARG A 685 -27.30 6.19 -14.95
C ARG A 685 -26.09 6.85 -15.60
N PHE A 686 -26.25 7.37 -16.82
CA PHE A 686 -25.12 7.78 -17.65
C PHE A 686 -25.07 9.28 -17.96
N THR A 687 -26.01 10.10 -17.49
CA THR A 687 -25.90 11.55 -17.68
C THR A 687 -24.68 12.10 -16.94
N PRO A 688 -23.73 12.76 -17.62
CA PRO A 688 -22.53 13.30 -16.98
C PRO A 688 -22.88 14.42 -16.01
N CYS A 689 -22.24 14.42 -14.83
CA CYS A 689 -22.33 15.49 -13.84
C CYS A 689 -21.75 16.80 -14.37
N ALA A 690 -22.03 17.91 -13.68
CA ALA A 690 -21.64 19.24 -14.15
C ALA A 690 -20.12 19.42 -14.22
N LEU A 691 -19.37 18.79 -13.32
CA LEU A 691 -17.91 18.84 -13.23
C LEU A 691 -17.26 18.15 -14.42
N ILE A 692 -17.77 16.97 -14.84
CA ILE A 692 -17.28 16.31 -16.05
C ILE A 692 -17.53 17.18 -17.28
N ASN A 693 -18.72 17.77 -17.39
CA ASN A 693 -19.03 18.68 -18.50
C ASN A 693 -18.08 19.87 -18.51
N LYS A 694 -17.90 20.54 -17.35
CA LYS A 694 -16.98 21.67 -17.19
C LYS A 694 -15.54 21.30 -17.59
N LEU A 695 -15.01 20.22 -17.04
CA LEU A 695 -13.64 19.78 -17.34
C LEU A 695 -13.45 19.44 -18.83
N ALA A 696 -14.45 18.81 -19.45
CA ALA A 696 -14.42 18.51 -20.88
C ALA A 696 -14.43 19.79 -21.74
N ASP A 697 -15.25 20.78 -21.38
CA ASP A 697 -15.37 22.05 -22.10
C ASP A 697 -14.11 22.93 -21.95
N GLU A 698 -13.46 22.88 -20.78
CA GLU A 698 -12.22 23.60 -20.47
C GLU A 698 -10.96 22.86 -20.94
N ASN A 699 -11.09 21.64 -21.47
CA ASN A 699 -9.97 20.73 -21.78
C ASN A 699 -9.00 20.57 -20.60
N SER A 700 -9.56 20.45 -19.39
CA SER A 700 -8.87 20.31 -18.12
C SER A 700 -9.04 18.89 -17.56
N THR A 701 -8.22 18.54 -16.57
CA THR A 701 -8.21 17.24 -15.89
C THR A 701 -8.62 17.34 -14.42
N PHE A 702 -8.95 16.21 -13.78
CA PHE A 702 -9.29 16.18 -12.36
C PHE A 702 -8.12 16.59 -11.46
N TYR A 703 -6.89 16.28 -11.86
CA TYR A 703 -5.69 16.63 -11.11
C TYR A 703 -5.19 18.07 -11.36
N GLU A 704 -5.88 18.84 -12.20
CA GLU A 704 -5.67 20.29 -12.41
C GLU A 704 -6.68 21.16 -11.65
N LEU A 705 -7.67 20.55 -10.97
CA LEU A 705 -8.71 21.22 -10.17
C LEU A 705 -8.19 21.89 -8.89
#